data_AF-A0A7Y2ZZA8-F1
#
_entry.id   AF-A0A7Y2ZZA8-F1
#
_cell.length_a   1.000
_cell.length_b   1.000
_cell.length_c   1.000
_cell.angle_alpha   90.00
_cell.angle_beta   90.00
_cell.angle_gamma   90.00
#
_symmetry.space_group_name_H-M   'P 1'
#
loop_
_entity.id
_entity.type
_entity.pdbx_description
1 polymer ?
#
loop_
_entity_poly.entity_id
_entity_poly.type
_entity_poly.pdbx_seq_one_letter_code
_entity_poly.pdbx_strand_id
1 'polypeptide(L)'
;VNVDVVDKEAILFSEKAACIDCGISYPEFTPASFSFNSPQGACPKCDGLGSTTEFDPDLIVPDHGLSLREGAVAIWANRNTVHFMDFLDALTTHYGVDIYTPYNELPDHFKKALLYGSENEEITFYFEQDNRRFSYKKTFEGIINKLKRRYMETDSSWARDDIRRYMNFKPCTECEGEKLNQASRSVKVGNFTISDIAALSIAKAHLFFRQLKLKGKKEVIAKRILKEINERLGFLENVGLSYLTLDRAAYTLSGGESQRIRLATQIGSKLTGVLYVLDEPSIGLHHRDNQRLLGTLLKMRDLGNTVLVVEHDEETILSSDYIIDMGPMAGMKGGEVVFAGTPKALLNNKKSLTGQYISGRKTIEVPSKRHRGNGKNLIIKGASKNNLKSIDAKFPLGCFICVTGVSGSGKSTLVLETLYRLLSQKLYHSRLPAGDHRDFLGIEYVDKVIHIDQSPIGRTPRSNPGTYTGVFTFIRELFSRTPEARIRGYKPGRFSFNVKGGRCEACRGDGIIKIEMHFLPDIYVSCDVCHGKRYNRETLEIKYKGKNIADILDMTVNQSYAFFENIGKIKAKLKTLVDVGLGYIHIGQQATTLSGGEAQRVKLSRELSKRGTGRTVYILDEPTTGLHTDDIKKLLSVLNTLVETGNTVIVIEHNLDVIKTADYIIDLGPEGGDEGGYIVAHGTPEEIVANKESYTGHFLQKVL
;
A
#
# COMPACT_ATOMS: atom_id res chain seq x y z
N VAL A 1 -12.22 -22.02 52.39
CA VAL A 1 -13.22 -22.49 53.38
C VAL A 1 -14.00 -23.62 52.74
N ASN A 2 -14.02 -24.81 53.35
CA ASN A 2 -14.85 -25.91 52.86
C ASN A 2 -16.19 -25.89 53.62
N VAL A 3 -17.31 -25.89 52.90
CA VAL A 3 -18.65 -25.86 53.50
C VAL A 3 -19.37 -27.14 53.08
N ASP A 4 -19.51 -28.05 54.03
CA ASP A 4 -20.29 -29.28 53.86
C ASP A 4 -21.77 -28.96 54.06
N VAL A 5 -22.57 -29.19 53.02
CA VAL A 5 -24.03 -29.02 53.06
C VAL A 5 -24.67 -30.39 53.19
N VAL A 6 -25.52 -30.59 54.20
CA VAL A 6 -26.22 -31.86 54.42
C VAL A 6 -27.00 -32.25 53.15
N ASP A 7 -26.77 -33.49 52.68
CA ASP A 7 -27.32 -34.07 51.44
C ASP A 7 -26.86 -33.43 50.11
N LYS A 8 -25.74 -32.69 50.09
CA LYS A 8 -25.11 -32.18 48.86
C LYS A 8 -23.58 -32.32 48.92
N GLU A 9 -22.93 -32.23 47.76
CA GLU A 9 -21.47 -32.20 47.67
C GLU A 9 -20.89 -30.97 48.38
N ALA A 10 -19.73 -31.15 49.01
CA ALA A 10 -18.97 -30.12 49.70
C ALA A 10 -18.62 -28.95 48.76
N ILE A 11 -18.83 -27.71 49.21
CA ILE A 11 -18.55 -26.51 48.40
C ILE A 11 -17.30 -25.81 48.97
N LEU A 12 -16.23 -25.76 48.17
CA LEU A 12 -15.00 -25.05 48.51
C LEU A 12 -15.08 -23.57 48.07
N PHE A 13 -14.85 -22.66 49.01
CA PHE A 13 -14.75 -21.22 48.78
C PHE A 13 -13.30 -20.72 48.94
N SER A 14 -12.88 -19.82 48.05
CA SER A 14 -11.62 -19.08 48.13
C SER A 14 -11.91 -17.58 48.07
N GLU A 15 -11.21 -16.77 48.88
CA GLU A 15 -11.28 -15.31 48.79
C GLU A 15 -10.54 -14.76 47.56
N LYS A 16 -9.57 -15.52 47.04
CA LYS A 16 -8.86 -15.22 45.80
C LYS A 16 -9.49 -15.97 44.64
N ALA A 17 -9.41 -15.38 43.44
CA ALA A 17 -9.82 -16.03 42.19
C ALA A 17 -8.86 -17.20 41.88
N ALA A 18 -9.10 -18.35 42.52
CA ALA A 18 -8.28 -19.56 42.39
C ALA A 18 -9.12 -20.72 41.88
N CYS A 19 -8.53 -21.53 41.00
CA CYS A 19 -9.15 -22.76 40.53
C CYS A 19 -9.15 -23.80 41.66
N ILE A 20 -10.32 -24.39 41.90
CA ILE A 20 -10.51 -25.39 42.96
C ILE A 20 -9.81 -26.71 42.60
N ASP A 21 -9.75 -27.05 41.31
CA ASP A 21 -9.21 -28.33 40.83
C ASP A 21 -7.68 -28.35 40.74
N CYS A 22 -7.07 -27.24 40.32
CA CYS A 22 -5.63 -27.17 40.06
C CYS A 22 -4.86 -26.17 40.93
N GLY A 23 -5.53 -25.42 41.81
CA GLY A 23 -4.89 -24.51 42.76
C GLY A 23 -4.25 -23.25 42.15
N ILE A 24 -4.39 -23.03 40.85
CA ILE A 24 -3.86 -21.85 40.16
C ILE A 24 -4.66 -20.62 40.60
N SER A 25 -3.97 -19.62 41.16
CA SER A 25 -4.55 -18.32 41.52
C SER A 25 -4.33 -17.30 40.40
N TYR A 26 -5.39 -16.63 39.99
CA TYR A 26 -5.33 -15.49 39.07
C TYR A 26 -5.20 -14.18 39.85
N PRO A 27 -4.49 -13.18 39.29
CA PRO A 27 -4.47 -11.83 39.84
C PRO A 27 -5.84 -11.16 39.68
N GLU A 28 -6.06 -10.07 40.41
CA GLU A 28 -7.24 -9.23 40.19
C GLU A 28 -7.21 -8.64 38.77
N PHE A 29 -8.29 -8.83 38.02
CA PHE A 29 -8.38 -8.34 36.65
C PHE A 29 -8.76 -6.86 36.64
N THR A 30 -7.85 -6.03 36.13
CA THR A 30 -8.09 -4.62 35.84
C THR A 30 -8.13 -4.39 34.32
N PRO A 31 -8.58 -3.22 33.82
CA PRO A 31 -8.49 -2.93 32.39
C PRO A 31 -7.08 -3.07 31.80
N ALA A 32 -6.03 -2.80 32.60
CA ALA A 32 -4.64 -2.97 32.17
C ALA A 32 -4.28 -4.45 31.94
N SER A 33 -4.91 -5.39 32.65
CA SER A 33 -4.76 -6.83 32.42
C SER A 33 -5.22 -7.24 31.00
N PHE A 34 -6.09 -6.46 30.36
CA PHE A 34 -6.57 -6.72 28.99
C PHE A 34 -5.89 -5.86 27.93
N SER A 35 -4.83 -5.13 28.29
CA SER A 35 -4.05 -4.32 27.37
C SER A 35 -2.76 -5.02 26.97
N PHE A 36 -2.59 -5.29 25.67
CA PHE A 36 -1.32 -5.78 25.13
C PHE A 36 -0.20 -4.74 25.14
N ASN A 37 -0.51 -3.47 25.42
CA ASN A 37 0.49 -2.41 25.63
C ASN A 37 0.91 -2.27 27.10
N SER A 38 0.37 -3.10 28.00
CA SER A 38 0.73 -3.13 29.41
C SER A 38 1.41 -4.45 29.75
N PRO A 39 2.51 -4.44 30.53
CA PRO A 39 3.13 -5.67 31.02
C PRO A 39 2.18 -6.58 31.82
N GLN A 40 1.08 -6.04 32.37
CA GLN A 40 0.08 -6.82 33.11
C GLN A 40 -0.76 -7.74 32.20
N GLY A 41 -0.95 -7.37 30.93
CA GLY A 41 -1.78 -8.09 29.98
C GLY A 41 -1.03 -8.69 28.81
N ALA A 42 0.13 -8.13 28.46
CA ALA A 42 0.93 -8.55 27.32
C ALA A 42 1.42 -10.00 27.43
N CYS A 43 1.45 -10.71 26.30
CA CYS A 43 2.12 -12.00 26.19
C CYS A 43 3.63 -11.83 26.44
N PRO A 44 4.23 -12.59 27.37
CA PRO A 44 5.63 -12.39 27.77
C PRO A 44 6.62 -12.75 26.66
N LYS A 45 6.28 -13.68 25.77
CA LYS A 45 7.18 -14.12 24.68
C LYS A 45 7.30 -13.14 23.52
N CYS A 46 6.25 -12.38 23.22
CA CYS A 46 6.24 -11.42 22.12
C CYS A 46 6.07 -9.96 22.59
N ASP A 47 6.07 -9.71 23.90
CA ASP A 47 5.86 -8.39 24.51
C ASP A 47 4.62 -7.68 23.95
N GLY A 48 3.53 -8.44 23.78
CA GLY A 48 2.27 -7.89 23.25
C GLY A 48 2.24 -7.61 21.75
N LEU A 49 3.28 -7.93 20.99
CA LEU A 49 3.29 -7.76 19.53
C LEU A 49 2.36 -8.74 18.80
N GLY A 50 2.17 -9.93 19.37
CA GLY A 50 1.40 -11.03 18.76
C GLY A 50 2.17 -11.80 17.69
N SER A 51 3.30 -11.28 17.20
CA SER A 51 4.15 -11.95 16.22
C SER A 51 5.59 -12.06 16.71
N THR A 52 6.28 -13.10 16.28
CA THR A 52 7.74 -13.24 16.40
C THR A 52 8.38 -13.13 15.01
N THR A 53 9.55 -12.51 14.94
CA THR A 53 10.32 -12.44 13.70
C THR A 53 11.14 -13.72 13.54
N GLU A 54 10.86 -14.51 12.50
CA GLU A 54 11.50 -15.80 12.25
C GLU A 54 12.02 -15.89 10.81
N PHE A 55 13.03 -16.74 10.57
CA PHE A 55 13.50 -17.00 9.22
C PHE A 55 12.48 -17.82 8.44
N ASP A 56 12.23 -17.40 7.20
CA ASP A 56 11.23 -18.01 6.34
C ASP A 56 11.92 -18.79 5.21
N PRO A 57 11.75 -20.13 5.14
CA PRO A 57 12.31 -20.95 4.08
C PRO A 57 11.98 -20.45 2.68
N ASP A 58 10.76 -19.95 2.45
CA ASP A 58 10.32 -19.49 1.13
C ASP A 58 11.00 -18.16 0.73
N LEU A 59 11.45 -17.35 1.70
CA LEU A 59 12.27 -16.17 1.43
C LEU A 59 13.73 -16.52 1.12
N ILE A 60 14.19 -17.67 1.64
CA ILE A 60 15.55 -18.18 1.42
C ILE A 60 15.64 -18.92 0.08
N VAL A 61 14.59 -19.66 -0.28
CA VAL A 61 14.45 -20.42 -1.52
C VAL A 61 13.18 -19.96 -2.26
N PRO A 62 13.21 -18.81 -2.95
CA PRO A 62 12.00 -18.21 -3.52
C PRO A 62 11.46 -18.91 -4.76
N ASP A 63 12.30 -19.60 -5.55
CA ASP A 63 11.85 -20.38 -6.70
C ASP A 63 12.21 -21.86 -6.52
N HIS A 64 11.19 -22.66 -6.22
CA HIS A 64 11.36 -24.10 -6.00
C HIS A 64 11.61 -24.88 -7.30
N GLY A 65 11.43 -24.26 -8.47
CA GLY A 65 11.72 -24.89 -9.77
C GLY A 65 13.18 -24.77 -10.20
N LEU A 66 13.99 -23.96 -9.52
CA LEU A 66 15.42 -23.83 -9.79
C LEU A 66 16.20 -24.92 -9.07
N SER A 67 17.32 -25.32 -9.66
CA SER A 67 18.30 -26.18 -9.01
C SER A 67 19.24 -25.40 -8.07
N LEU A 68 19.98 -26.09 -7.21
CA LEU A 68 20.98 -25.43 -6.35
C LEU A 68 22.05 -24.72 -7.17
N ARG A 69 22.41 -25.27 -8.35
CA ARG A 69 23.36 -24.67 -9.28
C ARG A 69 22.84 -23.38 -9.91
N GLU A 70 21.56 -23.35 -10.26
CA GLU A 70 20.91 -22.18 -10.88
C GLU A 70 20.57 -21.07 -9.88
N GLY A 71 20.86 -21.30 -8.59
CA GLY A 71 20.70 -20.30 -7.56
C GLY A 71 19.36 -20.34 -6.84
N ALA A 72 18.75 -21.54 -6.70
CA ALA A 72 17.53 -21.72 -5.90
C ALA A 72 17.64 -21.07 -4.51
N VAL A 73 18.79 -21.18 -3.84
CA VAL A 73 19.07 -20.50 -2.57
C VAL A 73 19.51 -19.06 -2.83
N ALA A 74 18.66 -18.09 -2.48
CA ALA A 74 18.85 -16.67 -2.79
C ALA A 74 20.15 -16.06 -2.26
N ILE A 75 20.67 -16.58 -1.13
CA ILE A 75 21.91 -16.12 -0.48
C ILE A 75 23.15 -16.59 -1.25
N TRP A 76 22.97 -17.62 -2.09
CA TRP A 76 24.02 -18.29 -2.83
C TRP A 76 23.97 -17.98 -4.33
N ALA A 77 22.87 -17.40 -4.84
CA ALA A 77 22.67 -17.10 -6.27
C ALA A 77 23.80 -16.32 -6.95
N ASN A 78 24.58 -15.51 -6.22
CA ASN A 78 25.72 -14.74 -6.76
C ASN A 78 27.10 -15.27 -6.33
N ARG A 79 27.18 -16.47 -5.73
CA ARG A 79 28.43 -17.06 -5.25
C ARG A 79 28.99 -18.04 -6.27
N ASN A 80 29.85 -17.55 -7.17
CA ASN A 80 30.49 -18.36 -8.20
C ASN A 80 31.96 -18.71 -7.89
N THR A 81 32.38 -18.62 -6.64
CA THR A 81 33.76 -18.96 -6.25
C THR A 81 33.97 -20.48 -6.28
N VAL A 82 35.14 -20.92 -6.74
CA VAL A 82 35.51 -22.35 -6.82
C VAL A 82 35.26 -23.08 -5.49
N HIS A 83 35.73 -22.52 -4.37
CA HIS A 83 35.49 -23.07 -3.02
C HIS A 83 34.03 -23.25 -2.63
N PHE A 84 33.13 -22.44 -3.18
CA PHE A 84 31.70 -22.57 -2.88
C PHE A 84 31.07 -23.71 -3.70
N MET A 85 31.58 -23.94 -4.92
CA MET A 85 31.15 -25.08 -5.73
C MET A 85 31.68 -26.39 -5.15
N ASP A 86 32.92 -26.44 -4.68
CA ASP A 86 33.45 -27.60 -3.95
C ASP A 86 32.62 -27.93 -2.70
N PHE A 87 32.18 -26.89 -1.98
CA PHE A 87 31.30 -27.03 -0.83
C PHE A 87 29.93 -27.61 -1.21
N LEU A 88 29.30 -27.09 -2.27
CA LEU A 88 27.99 -27.58 -2.74
C LEU A 88 28.10 -29.03 -3.22
N ASP A 89 29.14 -29.34 -4.00
CA ASP A 89 29.39 -30.66 -4.56
C ASP A 89 29.64 -31.71 -3.46
N ALA A 90 30.43 -31.36 -2.44
CA ALA A 90 30.63 -32.21 -1.27
C ALA A 90 29.32 -32.46 -0.50
N LEU A 91 28.49 -31.42 -0.34
CA LEU A 91 27.21 -31.51 0.34
C LEU A 91 26.22 -32.38 -0.44
N THR A 92 26.09 -32.19 -1.76
CA THR A 92 25.16 -32.96 -2.60
C THR A 92 25.62 -34.41 -2.77
N THR A 93 26.93 -34.65 -2.91
CA THR A 93 27.50 -36.01 -2.99
C THR A 93 27.23 -36.82 -1.73
N HIS A 94 27.37 -36.22 -0.55
CA HIS A 94 27.12 -36.90 0.73
C HIS A 94 25.68 -37.39 0.87
N TYR A 95 24.71 -36.59 0.41
CA TYR A 95 23.29 -36.94 0.46
C TYR A 95 22.79 -37.69 -0.80
N GLY A 96 23.68 -37.99 -1.77
CA GLY A 96 23.32 -38.71 -2.99
C GLY A 96 22.37 -37.94 -3.93
N VAL A 97 22.47 -36.61 -3.93
CA VAL A 97 21.59 -35.71 -4.69
C VAL A 97 22.37 -35.08 -5.84
N ASP A 98 21.72 -34.85 -6.99
CA ASP A 98 22.32 -34.07 -8.08
C ASP A 98 22.06 -32.56 -7.88
N ILE A 99 23.12 -31.76 -7.98
CA ILE A 99 23.12 -30.29 -7.90
C ILE A 99 22.19 -29.64 -8.94
N TYR A 100 21.92 -30.30 -10.07
CA TYR A 100 21.01 -29.83 -11.12
C TYR A 100 19.54 -30.20 -10.89
N THR A 101 19.23 -30.93 -9.82
CA THR A 101 17.85 -31.29 -9.48
C THR A 101 17.10 -30.03 -9.01
N PRO A 102 15.91 -29.75 -9.56
CA PRO A 102 15.03 -28.69 -9.07
C PRO A 102 14.72 -28.85 -7.58
N TYR A 103 14.65 -27.73 -6.84
CA TYR A 103 14.47 -27.77 -5.38
C TYR A 103 13.21 -28.51 -4.93
N ASN A 104 12.10 -28.38 -5.65
CA ASN A 104 10.84 -29.09 -5.37
C ASN A 104 11.00 -30.62 -5.41
N GLU A 105 11.82 -31.14 -6.32
CA GLU A 105 12.11 -32.57 -6.53
C GLU A 105 13.15 -33.12 -5.56
N LEU A 106 13.85 -32.26 -4.81
CA LEU A 106 14.81 -32.70 -3.80
C LEU A 106 14.16 -33.50 -2.66
N PRO A 107 14.83 -34.53 -2.12
CA PRO A 107 14.34 -35.27 -0.96
C PRO A 107 14.15 -34.38 0.27
N ASP A 108 13.07 -34.61 1.04
CA ASP A 108 12.74 -33.77 2.22
C ASP A 108 13.80 -33.82 3.32
N HIS A 109 14.47 -34.97 3.48
CA HIS A 109 15.58 -35.09 4.42
C HIS A 109 16.75 -34.16 4.06
N PHE A 110 17.05 -34.03 2.76
CA PHE A 110 18.09 -33.13 2.27
C PHE A 110 17.66 -31.66 2.37
N LYS A 111 16.39 -31.33 2.04
CA LYS A 111 15.85 -29.98 2.26
C LYS A 111 15.97 -29.55 3.72
N LYS A 112 15.67 -30.45 4.67
CA LYS A 112 15.81 -30.20 6.10
C LYS A 112 17.28 -30.00 6.49
N ALA A 113 18.19 -30.86 6.03
CA ALA A 113 19.62 -30.73 6.29
C ALA A 113 20.21 -29.43 5.69
N LEU A 114 19.74 -29.03 4.52
CA LEU A 114 20.15 -27.81 3.84
C LEU A 114 19.77 -26.55 4.64
N LEU A 115 18.54 -26.51 5.16
CA LEU A 115 18.01 -25.35 5.90
C LEU A 115 18.46 -25.33 7.36
N TYR A 116 18.39 -26.46 8.06
CA TYR A 116 18.58 -26.56 9.51
C TYR A 116 19.87 -27.27 9.93
N GLY A 117 20.63 -27.79 8.97
CA GLY A 117 21.93 -28.41 9.22
C GLY A 117 21.87 -29.94 9.33
N SER A 118 23.04 -30.55 9.31
CA SER A 118 23.23 -32.01 9.39
C SER A 118 23.21 -32.54 10.84
N GLU A 119 22.85 -31.69 11.81
CA GLU A 119 22.84 -32.01 13.25
C GLU A 119 24.18 -32.63 13.70
N ASN A 120 24.22 -33.94 13.97
CA ASN A 120 25.41 -34.69 14.40
C ASN A 120 26.14 -35.41 13.27
N GLU A 121 25.61 -35.37 12.04
CA GLU A 121 26.18 -36.05 10.89
C GLU A 121 27.37 -35.26 10.32
N GLU A 122 28.54 -35.91 10.28
CA GLU A 122 29.76 -35.32 9.73
C GLU A 122 29.82 -35.48 8.21
N ILE A 123 30.00 -34.37 7.51
CA ILE A 123 30.13 -34.32 6.06
C ILE A 123 31.60 -34.11 5.71
N THR A 124 32.08 -34.86 4.72
CA THR A 124 33.47 -34.74 4.24
C THR A 124 33.56 -33.64 3.19
N PHE A 125 34.08 -32.48 3.56
CA PHE A 125 34.33 -31.37 2.66
C PHE A 125 35.75 -31.45 2.09
N TYR A 126 35.93 -30.94 0.87
CA TYR A 126 37.24 -30.79 0.23
C TYR A 126 37.41 -29.41 -0.37
N PHE A 127 38.66 -28.97 -0.50
CA PHE A 127 39.03 -27.81 -1.29
C PHE A 127 40.38 -28.07 -1.97
N GLU A 128 40.57 -27.44 -3.13
CA GLU A 128 41.82 -27.52 -3.88
C GLU A 128 42.64 -26.23 -3.68
N GLN A 129 43.90 -26.39 -3.28
CA GLN A 129 44.86 -25.30 -3.15
C GLN A 129 46.22 -25.80 -3.65
N ASP A 130 46.86 -25.05 -4.55
CA ASP A 130 48.17 -25.38 -5.14
C ASP A 130 48.26 -26.82 -5.72
N ASN A 131 47.25 -27.25 -6.50
CA ASN A 131 47.13 -28.60 -7.08
C ASN A 131 47.13 -29.76 -6.05
N ARG A 132 46.78 -29.49 -4.78
CA ARG A 132 46.59 -30.50 -3.74
C ARG A 132 45.17 -30.40 -3.18
N ARG A 133 44.52 -31.57 -3.06
CA ARG A 133 43.17 -31.69 -2.49
C ARG A 133 43.28 -31.96 -1.00
N PHE A 134 42.73 -31.07 -0.19
CA PHE A 134 42.65 -31.22 1.26
C PHE A 134 41.23 -31.60 1.65
N SER A 135 41.05 -32.66 2.43
CA SER A 135 39.75 -33.12 2.92
C SER A 135 39.64 -32.97 4.44
N TYR A 136 38.49 -32.50 4.93
CA TYR A 136 38.21 -32.41 6.37
C TYR A 136 36.74 -32.77 6.63
N LYS A 137 36.48 -33.30 7.83
CA LYS A 137 35.11 -33.62 8.27
C LYS A 137 34.56 -32.48 9.11
N LYS A 138 33.32 -32.10 8.86
CA LYS A 138 32.62 -31.07 9.64
C LYS A 138 31.12 -31.28 9.56
N THR A 139 30.40 -30.96 10.63
CA THR A 139 28.94 -30.83 10.56
C THR A 139 28.55 -29.57 9.79
N PHE A 140 27.47 -29.67 9.04
CA PHE A 140 26.90 -28.53 8.34
C PHE A 140 25.88 -27.84 9.24
N GLU A 141 26.13 -26.56 9.56
CA GLU A 141 25.30 -25.77 10.47
C GLU A 141 23.87 -25.53 9.94
N GLY A 142 23.66 -25.58 8.62
CA GLY A 142 22.42 -25.18 7.98
C GLY A 142 22.36 -23.69 7.67
N ILE A 143 21.57 -23.33 6.67
CA ILE A 143 21.42 -21.92 6.23
C ILE A 143 20.76 -21.07 7.30
N ILE A 144 19.64 -21.53 7.87
CA ILE A 144 18.84 -20.76 8.84
C ILE A 144 19.62 -20.52 10.12
N ASN A 145 20.27 -21.55 10.67
CA ASN A 145 21.06 -21.41 11.89
C ASN A 145 22.23 -20.45 11.69
N LYS A 146 22.91 -20.54 10.54
CA LYS A 146 24.00 -19.62 10.19
C LYS A 146 23.53 -18.17 10.09
N LEU A 147 22.35 -17.93 9.50
CA LEU A 147 21.75 -16.59 9.43
C LEU A 147 21.33 -16.09 10.82
N LYS A 148 20.73 -16.95 11.64
CA LYS A 148 20.33 -16.63 13.01
C LYS A 148 21.51 -16.23 13.87
N ARG A 149 22.60 -17.01 13.82
CA ARG A 149 23.85 -16.67 14.52
C ARG A 149 24.41 -15.34 14.03
N ARG A 150 24.56 -15.14 12.71
CA ARG A 150 25.02 -13.86 12.15
C ARG A 150 24.14 -12.68 12.54
N TYR A 151 22.82 -12.85 12.57
CA TYR A 151 21.89 -11.78 12.94
C TYR A 151 22.10 -11.32 14.38
N MET A 152 22.35 -12.25 15.31
CA MET A 152 22.61 -11.96 16.72
C MET A 152 24.01 -11.39 16.96
N GLU A 153 25.04 -11.90 16.28
CA GLU A 153 26.45 -11.52 16.50
C GLU A 153 26.89 -10.24 15.78
N THR A 154 26.19 -9.82 14.72
CA THR A 154 26.64 -8.70 13.89
C THR A 154 26.29 -7.34 14.50
N ASP A 155 27.27 -6.47 14.69
CA ASP A 155 27.06 -5.07 15.13
C ASP A 155 26.71 -4.09 13.99
N SER A 156 26.97 -4.48 12.74
CA SER A 156 26.67 -3.65 11.57
C SER A 156 25.18 -3.60 11.26
N SER A 157 24.58 -2.39 11.34
CA SER A 157 23.18 -2.16 10.97
C SER A 157 22.88 -2.62 9.54
N TRP A 158 23.79 -2.37 8.59
CA TRP A 158 23.59 -2.74 7.18
C TRP A 158 23.49 -4.26 6.99
N ALA A 159 24.39 -5.02 7.63
CA ALA A 159 24.37 -6.48 7.53
C ALA A 159 23.15 -7.07 8.27
N ARG A 160 22.74 -6.47 9.39
CA ARG A 160 21.52 -6.84 10.10
C ARG A 160 20.28 -6.62 9.24
N ASP A 161 20.19 -5.48 8.55
CA ASP A 161 19.08 -5.18 7.64
C ASP A 161 19.09 -6.03 6.36
N ASP A 162 20.25 -6.47 5.88
CA ASP A 162 20.32 -7.42 4.77
C ASP A 162 19.82 -8.82 5.17
N ILE A 163 20.18 -9.29 6.38
CA ILE A 163 19.71 -10.59 6.90
C ILE A 163 18.21 -10.57 7.21
N ARG A 164 17.67 -9.44 7.71
CA ARG A 164 16.21 -9.28 7.97
C ARG A 164 15.34 -9.55 6.75
N ARG A 165 15.89 -9.44 5.54
CA ARG A 165 15.16 -9.70 4.29
C ARG A 165 14.75 -11.17 4.12
N TYR A 166 15.36 -12.08 4.86
CA TYR A 166 15.02 -13.51 4.88
C TYR A 166 14.14 -13.89 6.07
N MET A 167 13.66 -12.89 6.82
CA MET A 167 12.79 -13.08 7.96
C MET A 167 11.39 -12.61 7.64
N ASN A 168 10.40 -13.29 8.21
CA ASN A 168 9.00 -12.96 8.12
C ASN A 168 8.39 -12.92 9.53
N PHE A 169 7.25 -12.24 9.65
CA PHE A 169 6.48 -12.24 10.89
C PHE A 169 5.64 -13.51 10.94
N LYS A 170 5.82 -14.31 11.99
CA LYS A 170 4.94 -15.45 12.28
C LYS A 170 4.11 -15.16 13.51
N PRO A 171 2.87 -15.68 13.59
CA PRO A 171 2.10 -15.64 14.82
C PRO A 171 2.93 -16.21 15.98
N CYS A 172 2.92 -15.52 17.11
CA CYS A 172 3.65 -15.96 18.29
C CYS A 172 3.14 -17.34 18.71
N THR A 173 4.03 -18.30 18.95
CA THR A 173 3.64 -19.67 19.32
C THR A 173 3.05 -19.82 20.72
N GLU A 174 3.09 -18.77 21.56
CA GLU A 174 2.49 -18.81 22.90
C GLU A 174 1.11 -18.14 22.96
N CYS A 175 0.97 -16.95 22.36
CA CYS A 175 -0.32 -16.27 22.31
C CYS A 175 -1.10 -16.52 21.00
N GLU A 176 -0.53 -17.27 20.05
CA GLU A 176 -1.12 -17.59 18.75
C GLU A 176 -1.56 -16.36 17.93
N GLY A 177 -0.95 -15.20 18.18
CA GLY A 177 -1.34 -13.94 17.54
C GLY A 177 -2.22 -13.03 18.40
N GLU A 178 -2.77 -13.52 19.51
CA GLU A 178 -3.75 -12.78 20.33
C GLU A 178 -3.14 -11.69 21.22
N LYS A 179 -1.81 -11.58 21.27
CA LYS A 179 -1.05 -10.52 21.98
C LYS A 179 -1.14 -10.55 23.51
N LEU A 180 -2.11 -11.25 24.08
CA LEU A 180 -2.34 -11.29 25.52
C LEU A 180 -1.75 -12.53 26.19
N ASN A 181 -1.49 -12.43 27.50
CA ASN A 181 -1.10 -13.57 28.32
C ASN A 181 -2.25 -14.55 28.54
N GLN A 182 -1.92 -15.76 29.00
CA GLN A 182 -2.88 -16.85 29.18
C GLN A 182 -4.03 -16.50 30.14
N ALA A 183 -3.74 -15.80 31.24
CA ALA A 183 -4.75 -15.43 32.22
C ALA A 183 -5.81 -14.50 31.62
N SER A 184 -5.39 -13.47 30.90
CA SER A 184 -6.28 -12.50 30.27
C SER A 184 -7.08 -13.10 29.11
N ARG A 185 -6.47 -14.00 28.32
CA ARG A 185 -7.15 -14.76 27.26
C ARG A 185 -8.19 -15.74 27.81
N SER A 186 -8.11 -16.12 29.08
CA SER A 186 -9.04 -17.08 29.68
C SER A 186 -10.37 -16.44 30.13
N VAL A 187 -10.44 -15.11 30.23
CA VAL A 187 -11.65 -14.41 30.68
C VAL A 187 -12.66 -14.29 29.53
N LYS A 188 -13.90 -14.67 29.80
CA LYS A 188 -14.99 -14.67 28.81
C LYS A 188 -16.13 -13.72 29.17
N VAL A 189 -16.70 -13.09 28.15
CA VAL A 189 -17.97 -12.36 28.22
C VAL A 189 -18.97 -13.07 27.32
N GLY A 190 -20.03 -13.61 27.92
CA GLY A 190 -20.85 -14.62 27.23
C GLY A 190 -20.01 -15.87 27.00
N ASN A 191 -19.84 -16.27 25.74
CA ASN A 191 -19.03 -17.43 25.35
C ASN A 191 -17.70 -17.08 24.69
N PHE A 192 -17.38 -15.79 24.55
CA PHE A 192 -16.23 -15.30 23.80
C PHE A 192 -15.19 -14.66 24.71
N THR A 193 -13.92 -14.89 24.41
CA THR A 193 -12.79 -14.17 25.01
C THR A 193 -12.66 -12.77 24.38
N ILE A 194 -11.83 -11.91 24.96
CA ILE A 194 -11.57 -10.59 24.35
C ILE A 194 -10.93 -10.72 22.97
N SER A 195 -10.07 -11.72 22.77
CA SER A 195 -9.41 -11.97 21.49
C SER A 195 -10.39 -12.48 20.45
N ASP A 196 -11.31 -13.38 20.83
CA ASP A 196 -12.35 -13.86 19.91
C ASP A 196 -13.22 -12.70 19.43
N ILE A 197 -13.61 -11.80 20.35
CA ILE A 197 -14.38 -10.59 20.01
C ILE A 197 -13.57 -9.67 19.10
N ALA A 198 -12.27 -9.52 19.34
CA ALA A 198 -11.40 -8.66 18.54
C ALA A 198 -11.19 -9.19 17.11
N ALA A 199 -11.20 -10.52 16.95
CA ALA A 199 -11.10 -11.19 15.65
C ALA A 199 -12.40 -11.16 14.83
N LEU A 200 -13.54 -10.83 15.46
CA LEU A 200 -14.80 -10.64 14.72
C LEU A 200 -14.70 -9.41 13.82
N SER A 201 -15.35 -9.48 12.65
CA SER A 201 -15.63 -8.28 11.87
C SER A 201 -16.50 -7.33 12.69
N ILE A 202 -16.41 -6.03 12.43
CA ILE A 202 -17.19 -5.00 13.12
C ILE A 202 -18.69 -5.31 13.05
N ALA A 203 -19.18 -5.79 11.90
CA ALA A 203 -20.57 -6.23 11.75
C ALA A 203 -20.95 -7.36 12.74
N LYS A 204 -20.10 -8.40 12.84
CA LYS A 204 -20.33 -9.53 13.75
C LYS A 204 -20.20 -9.12 15.21
N ALA A 205 -19.22 -8.28 15.53
CA ALA A 205 -19.03 -7.74 16.88
C ALA A 205 -20.22 -6.87 17.30
N HIS A 206 -20.74 -6.03 16.40
CA HIS A 206 -21.90 -5.19 16.68
C HIS A 206 -23.15 -6.03 16.93
N LEU A 207 -23.39 -7.04 16.10
CA LEU A 207 -24.48 -8.00 16.30
C LEU A 207 -24.35 -8.74 17.63
N PHE A 208 -23.14 -9.19 17.98
CA PHE A 208 -22.84 -9.83 19.26
C PHE A 208 -23.22 -8.94 20.46
N PHE A 209 -22.73 -7.70 20.50
CA PHE A 209 -22.99 -6.79 21.62
C PHE A 209 -24.45 -6.32 21.71
N ARG A 210 -25.18 -6.27 20.58
CA ARG A 210 -26.63 -5.99 20.58
C ARG A 210 -27.45 -7.16 21.12
N GLN A 211 -27.01 -8.39 20.90
CA GLN A 211 -27.70 -9.60 21.34
C GLN A 211 -27.26 -10.08 22.73
N LEU A 212 -26.18 -9.53 23.27
CA LEU A 212 -25.64 -9.90 24.59
C LEU A 212 -26.64 -9.59 25.70
N LYS A 213 -27.24 -10.63 26.27
CA LYS A 213 -28.15 -10.53 27.42
C LYS A 213 -27.40 -10.80 28.72
N LEU A 214 -27.25 -9.76 29.53
CA LEU A 214 -26.74 -9.86 30.90
C LEU A 214 -27.92 -9.86 31.89
N LYS A 215 -27.74 -10.43 33.08
CA LYS A 215 -28.77 -10.48 34.13
C LYS A 215 -28.27 -9.87 35.44
N GLY A 216 -29.17 -9.24 36.19
CA GLY A 216 -28.89 -8.73 37.54
C GLY A 216 -27.83 -7.63 37.57
N LYS A 217 -26.91 -7.68 38.54
CA LYS A 217 -25.87 -6.65 38.75
C LYS A 217 -24.99 -6.41 37.52
N LYS A 218 -24.72 -7.46 36.72
CA LYS A 218 -23.88 -7.36 35.51
C LYS A 218 -24.46 -6.40 34.47
N GLU A 219 -25.78 -6.45 34.29
CA GLU A 219 -26.48 -5.59 33.33
C GLU A 219 -26.39 -4.11 33.71
N VAL A 220 -26.60 -3.80 35.00
CA VAL A 220 -26.56 -2.42 35.52
C VAL A 220 -25.18 -1.80 35.33
N ILE A 221 -24.11 -2.55 35.63
CA ILE A 221 -22.72 -2.10 35.47
C ILE A 221 -22.38 -1.92 33.98
N ALA A 222 -22.74 -2.89 33.15
CA ALA A 222 -22.35 -2.91 31.74
C ALA A 222 -23.19 -1.97 30.86
N LYS A 223 -24.38 -1.52 31.29
CA LYS A 223 -25.33 -0.76 30.46
C LYS A 223 -24.71 0.45 29.75
N ARG A 224 -23.93 1.27 30.47
CA ARG A 224 -23.25 2.45 29.88
C ARG A 224 -22.14 2.06 28.92
N ILE A 225 -21.38 1.01 29.26
CA ILE A 225 -20.26 0.49 28.45
C ILE A 225 -20.79 -0.12 27.15
N LEU A 226 -21.83 -0.97 27.22
CA LEU A 226 -22.46 -1.58 26.06
C LEU A 226 -23.11 -0.54 25.15
N LYS A 227 -23.69 0.53 25.71
CA LYS A 227 -24.20 1.65 24.91
C LYS A 227 -23.06 2.29 24.10
N GLU A 228 -21.94 2.61 24.74
CA GLU A 228 -20.78 3.23 24.07
C GLU A 228 -20.16 2.31 23.01
N ILE A 229 -20.02 1.01 23.29
CA ILE A 229 -19.49 0.02 22.34
C ILE A 229 -20.40 -0.06 21.10
N ASN A 230 -21.71 -0.24 21.30
CA ASN A 230 -22.66 -0.34 20.19
C ASN A 230 -22.70 0.95 19.36
N GLU A 231 -22.64 2.13 19.98
CA GLU A 231 -22.56 3.40 19.26
C GLU A 231 -21.28 3.49 18.40
N ARG A 232 -20.11 3.14 18.96
CA ARG A 232 -18.82 3.18 18.22
C ARG A 232 -18.77 2.18 17.07
N LEU A 233 -19.23 0.95 17.28
CA LEU A 233 -19.32 -0.05 16.22
C LEU A 233 -20.29 0.39 15.12
N GLY A 234 -21.44 0.95 15.50
CA GLY A 234 -22.39 1.55 14.56
C GLY A 234 -21.80 2.70 13.74
N PHE A 235 -20.95 3.55 14.33
CA PHE A 235 -20.26 4.60 13.56
C PHE A 235 -19.30 4.02 12.53
N LEU A 236 -18.54 2.97 12.89
CA LEU A 236 -17.65 2.28 11.95
C LEU A 236 -18.43 1.62 10.79
N GLU A 237 -19.60 1.03 11.07
CA GLU A 237 -20.48 0.50 10.02
C GLU A 237 -21.00 1.59 9.08
N ASN A 238 -21.41 2.73 9.62
CA ASN A 238 -21.95 3.85 8.85
C ASN A 238 -20.92 4.47 7.89
N VAL A 239 -19.63 4.44 8.25
CA VAL A 239 -18.53 4.86 7.35
C VAL A 239 -18.03 3.72 6.45
N GLY A 240 -18.77 2.61 6.34
CA GLY A 240 -18.46 1.53 5.39
C GLY A 240 -17.30 0.62 5.81
N LEU A 241 -16.94 0.56 7.10
CA LEU A 241 -15.84 -0.27 7.60
C LEU A 241 -16.30 -1.57 8.29
N SER A 242 -17.55 -1.95 8.10
CA SER A 242 -18.19 -3.13 8.72
C SER A 242 -17.43 -4.45 8.53
N TYR A 243 -16.65 -4.57 7.45
CA TYR A 243 -15.87 -5.76 7.09
C TYR A 243 -14.54 -5.88 7.84
N LEU A 244 -14.03 -4.81 8.45
CA LEU A 244 -12.76 -4.86 9.20
C LEU A 244 -12.95 -5.62 10.51
N THR A 245 -11.90 -6.31 10.94
CA THR A 245 -11.81 -6.84 12.31
C THR A 245 -11.22 -5.79 13.24
N LEU A 246 -11.51 -5.89 14.54
CA LEU A 246 -11.00 -4.94 15.54
C LEU A 246 -9.50 -5.14 15.82
N ASP A 247 -8.98 -6.34 15.57
CA ASP A 247 -7.57 -6.69 15.73
C ASP A 247 -6.70 -6.39 14.49
N ARG A 248 -7.31 -5.92 13.38
CA ARG A 248 -6.59 -5.58 12.14
C ARG A 248 -5.51 -4.54 12.43
N ALA A 249 -4.29 -4.83 11.99
CA ALA A 249 -3.15 -3.96 12.24
C ALA A 249 -3.28 -2.62 11.49
N ALA A 250 -3.13 -1.50 12.21
CA ALA A 250 -3.36 -0.16 11.67
C ALA A 250 -2.48 0.19 10.45
N TYR A 251 -1.26 -0.35 10.36
CA TYR A 251 -0.36 -0.11 9.22
C TYR A 251 -0.77 -0.84 7.93
N THR A 252 -1.71 -1.79 8.02
CA THR A 252 -2.28 -2.51 6.86
C THR A 252 -3.52 -1.85 6.29
N LEU A 253 -3.98 -0.76 6.91
CA LEU A 253 -5.13 -0.01 6.44
C LEU A 253 -4.72 0.87 5.25
N SER A 254 -5.60 0.97 4.27
CA SER A 254 -5.53 1.97 3.22
C SER A 254 -5.69 3.39 3.78
N GLY A 255 -5.29 4.40 3.00
CA GLY A 255 -5.47 5.80 3.37
C GLY A 255 -6.94 6.13 3.68
N GLY A 256 -7.86 5.71 2.81
CA GLY A 256 -9.30 5.89 3.01
C GLY A 256 -9.85 5.15 4.23
N GLU A 257 -9.42 3.90 4.49
CA GLU A 257 -9.83 3.17 5.71
C GLU A 257 -9.37 3.93 6.98
N SER A 258 -8.12 4.36 7.04
CA SER A 258 -7.57 5.11 8.18
C SER A 258 -8.29 6.45 8.40
N GLN A 259 -8.58 7.18 7.32
CA GLN A 259 -9.34 8.42 7.36
C GLN A 259 -10.76 8.20 7.90
N ARG A 260 -11.44 7.15 7.45
CA ARG A 260 -12.80 6.83 7.90
C ARG A 260 -12.86 6.35 9.35
N ILE A 261 -11.85 5.63 9.84
CA ILE A 261 -11.72 5.32 11.28
C ILE A 261 -11.59 6.61 12.09
N ARG A 262 -10.78 7.56 11.63
CA ARG A 262 -10.64 8.86 12.27
C ARG A 262 -11.97 9.63 12.27
N LEU A 263 -12.70 9.62 11.16
CA LEU A 263 -14.03 10.24 11.05
C LEU A 263 -15.02 9.61 12.04
N ALA A 264 -15.13 8.28 12.07
CA ALA A 264 -15.99 7.57 13.02
C ALA A 264 -15.65 7.91 14.48
N THR A 265 -14.35 8.05 14.78
CA THR A 265 -13.88 8.48 16.11
C THR A 265 -14.33 9.91 16.44
N GLN A 266 -14.27 10.84 15.48
CA GLN A 266 -14.72 12.22 15.68
C GLN A 266 -16.22 12.33 15.89
N ILE A 267 -17.01 11.55 15.15
CA ILE A 267 -18.47 11.50 15.32
C ILE A 267 -18.83 10.99 16.72
N GLY A 268 -18.10 9.97 17.21
CA GLY A 268 -18.28 9.44 18.56
C GLY A 268 -18.00 10.45 19.68
N SER A 269 -17.17 11.46 19.44
CA SER A 269 -16.88 12.51 20.42
C SER A 269 -18.04 13.48 20.65
N LYS A 270 -19.06 13.50 19.77
CA LYS A 270 -20.28 14.34 19.88
C LYS A 270 -19.99 15.82 20.21
N LEU A 271 -18.94 16.37 19.62
CA LEU A 271 -18.58 17.77 19.79
C LEU A 271 -19.57 18.66 19.03
N THR A 272 -19.74 19.91 19.50
CA THR A 272 -20.60 20.94 18.90
C THR A 272 -19.81 22.23 18.73
N GLY A 273 -20.11 23.02 17.68
CA GLY A 273 -19.38 24.26 17.39
C GLY A 273 -17.98 24.05 16.80
N VAL A 274 -17.71 22.87 16.24
CA VAL A 274 -16.43 22.53 15.62
C VAL A 274 -16.51 22.74 14.10
N LEU A 275 -15.44 23.29 13.52
CA LEU A 275 -15.21 23.28 12.07
C LEU A 275 -14.42 22.03 11.70
N TYR A 276 -15.09 21.08 11.05
CA TYR A 276 -14.45 19.90 10.49
C TYR A 276 -14.07 20.17 9.05
N VAL A 277 -12.78 20.02 8.75
CA VAL A 277 -12.25 20.11 7.39
C VAL A 277 -11.86 18.71 6.96
N LEU A 278 -12.55 18.18 5.94
CA LEU A 278 -12.34 16.84 5.40
C LEU A 278 -11.80 16.93 3.97
N ASP A 279 -10.85 16.06 3.67
CA ASP A 279 -10.16 15.98 2.39
C ASP A 279 -10.56 14.67 1.69
N GLU A 280 -11.52 14.72 0.77
CA GLU A 280 -12.02 13.58 -0.01
C GLU A 280 -12.40 12.32 0.80
N PRO A 281 -13.38 12.41 1.72
CA PRO A 281 -13.77 11.27 2.54
C PRO A 281 -14.37 10.09 1.74
N SER A 282 -14.75 10.29 0.47
CA SER A 282 -15.24 9.24 -0.44
C SER A 282 -14.15 8.31 -0.99
N ILE A 283 -12.86 8.61 -0.78
CA ILE A 283 -11.74 7.81 -1.33
C ILE A 283 -11.86 6.32 -0.99
N GLY A 284 -11.75 5.45 -2.00
CA GLY A 284 -11.83 4.00 -1.85
C GLY A 284 -13.15 3.49 -1.30
N LEU A 285 -14.23 4.29 -1.39
CA LEU A 285 -15.60 3.85 -1.13
C LEU A 285 -16.30 3.49 -2.44
N HIS A 286 -17.09 2.42 -2.38
CA HIS A 286 -18.03 2.10 -3.43
C HIS A 286 -19.24 3.05 -3.36
N HIS A 287 -19.83 3.39 -4.51
CA HIS A 287 -21.00 4.29 -4.63
C HIS A 287 -22.14 3.96 -3.65
N ARG A 288 -22.40 2.68 -3.41
CA ARG A 288 -23.35 2.20 -2.40
C ARG A 288 -23.08 2.75 -0.99
N ASP A 289 -21.83 2.73 -0.56
CA ASP A 289 -21.43 3.08 0.80
C ASP A 289 -21.25 4.60 0.96
N ASN A 290 -21.03 5.32 -0.14
CA ASN A 290 -20.96 6.78 -0.18
C ASN A 290 -22.23 7.44 0.40
N GLN A 291 -23.42 6.89 0.08
CA GLN A 291 -24.69 7.36 0.64
C GLN A 291 -24.73 7.30 2.18
N ARG A 292 -24.13 6.27 2.77
CA ARG A 292 -24.07 6.11 4.23
C ARG A 292 -23.10 7.11 4.86
N LEU A 293 -21.96 7.34 4.21
CA LEU A 293 -21.01 8.38 4.59
C LEU A 293 -21.69 9.76 4.57
N LEU A 294 -22.38 10.09 3.48
CA LEU A 294 -23.11 11.37 3.34
C LEU A 294 -24.15 11.56 4.44
N GLY A 295 -24.98 10.55 4.70
CA GLY A 295 -25.94 10.59 5.81
C GLY A 295 -25.27 10.81 7.17
N THR A 296 -24.02 10.39 7.33
CA THR A 296 -23.24 10.60 8.55
C THR A 296 -22.67 12.02 8.64
N LEU A 297 -22.16 12.57 7.53
CA LEU A 297 -21.69 13.96 7.45
C LEU A 297 -22.82 14.97 7.70
N LEU A 298 -24.02 14.70 7.16
CA LEU A 298 -25.20 15.53 7.40
C LEU A 298 -25.61 15.51 8.88
N LYS A 299 -25.64 14.33 9.53
CA LYS A 299 -25.88 14.23 10.98
C LYS A 299 -24.86 15.03 11.78
N MET A 300 -23.59 14.97 11.37
CA MET A 300 -22.51 15.67 12.05
C MET A 300 -22.65 17.20 11.95
N ARG A 301 -23.10 17.71 10.80
CA ARG A 301 -23.53 19.11 10.62
C ARG A 301 -24.73 19.43 11.53
N ASP A 302 -25.76 18.59 11.53
CA ASP A 302 -27.01 18.81 12.26
C ASP A 302 -26.84 18.79 13.78
N LEU A 303 -25.73 18.24 14.30
CA LEU A 303 -25.32 18.38 15.71
C LEU A 303 -24.87 19.81 16.07
N GLY A 304 -24.84 20.75 15.13
CA GLY A 304 -24.39 22.12 15.33
C GLY A 304 -22.92 22.33 15.00
N ASN A 305 -22.40 21.60 14.02
CA ASN A 305 -21.02 21.75 13.51
C ASN A 305 -21.03 22.28 12.07
N THR A 306 -19.89 22.84 11.66
CA THR A 306 -19.64 23.18 10.26
C THR A 306 -18.78 22.08 9.64
N VAL A 307 -19.23 21.51 8.53
CA VAL A 307 -18.52 20.45 7.82
C VAL A 307 -18.09 20.99 6.45
N LEU A 308 -16.80 21.31 6.32
CA LEU A 308 -16.17 21.73 5.07
C LEU A 308 -15.51 20.51 4.43
N VAL A 309 -15.95 20.15 3.23
CA VAL A 309 -15.48 18.97 2.52
C VAL A 309 -14.86 19.40 1.19
N VAL A 310 -13.62 18.98 0.94
CA VAL A 310 -13.01 19.00 -0.40
C VAL A 310 -13.40 17.70 -1.08
N GLU A 311 -14.12 17.77 -2.19
CA GLU A 311 -14.65 16.59 -2.88
C GLU A 311 -14.71 16.76 -4.40
N HIS A 312 -14.76 15.62 -5.08
CA HIS A 312 -14.94 15.50 -6.52
C HIS A 312 -16.13 14.60 -6.88
N ASP A 313 -16.67 13.85 -5.91
CA ASP A 313 -17.84 13.00 -6.09
C ASP A 313 -19.13 13.79 -6.35
N GLU A 314 -19.85 13.40 -7.40
CA GLU A 314 -21.06 14.09 -7.86
C GLU A 314 -22.17 14.06 -6.81
N GLU A 315 -22.39 12.92 -6.15
CA GLU A 315 -23.48 12.75 -5.18
C GLU A 315 -23.24 13.63 -3.94
N THR A 316 -21.99 13.72 -3.50
CA THR A 316 -21.58 14.59 -2.39
C THR A 316 -21.76 16.07 -2.75
N ILE A 317 -21.33 16.47 -3.94
CA ILE A 317 -21.47 17.86 -4.41
C ILE A 317 -22.95 18.24 -4.48
N LEU A 318 -23.80 17.39 -5.06
CA LEU A 318 -25.23 17.65 -5.20
C LEU A 318 -25.99 17.66 -3.87
N SER A 319 -25.51 16.93 -2.86
CA SER A 319 -26.12 16.86 -1.52
C SER A 319 -25.68 17.99 -0.58
N SER A 320 -24.72 18.81 -0.99
CA SER A 320 -24.18 19.89 -0.15
C SER A 320 -25.14 21.09 -0.02
N ASP A 321 -25.07 21.80 1.11
CA ASP A 321 -25.85 23.03 1.30
C ASP A 321 -25.29 24.20 0.49
N TYR A 322 -23.97 24.23 0.34
CA TYR A 322 -23.22 25.30 -0.29
C TYR A 322 -21.95 24.75 -0.94
N ILE A 323 -21.64 25.22 -2.14
CA ILE A 323 -20.48 24.82 -2.93
C ILE A 323 -19.60 26.03 -3.18
N ILE A 324 -18.29 25.81 -3.09
CA ILE A 324 -17.26 26.73 -3.58
C ILE A 324 -16.47 25.98 -4.64
N ASP A 325 -16.57 26.42 -5.89
CA ASP A 325 -15.80 25.89 -7.00
C ASP A 325 -14.54 26.72 -7.21
N MET A 326 -13.38 26.07 -7.14
CA MET A 326 -12.06 26.69 -7.28
C MET A 326 -11.52 26.43 -8.68
N GLY A 327 -10.92 27.45 -9.30
CA GLY A 327 -10.39 27.30 -10.66
C GLY A 327 -9.93 28.63 -11.25
N PRO A 328 -10.06 28.83 -12.57
CA PRO A 328 -10.61 27.92 -13.59
C PRO A 328 -9.67 26.78 -14.02
N MET A 329 -8.40 26.81 -13.62
CA MET A 329 -7.40 25.78 -13.90
C MET A 329 -6.55 25.50 -12.66
N ALA A 330 -5.61 24.55 -12.74
CA ALA A 330 -4.61 24.33 -11.70
C ALA A 330 -3.41 25.30 -11.79
N GLY A 331 -2.69 25.49 -10.68
CA GLY A 331 -1.48 26.31 -10.61
C GLY A 331 -1.75 27.81 -10.73
N MET A 332 -0.85 28.55 -11.42
CA MET A 332 -0.93 30.01 -11.54
C MET A 332 -2.18 30.53 -12.28
N LYS A 333 -2.88 29.66 -13.03
CA LYS A 333 -4.15 29.99 -13.71
C LYS A 333 -5.37 29.57 -12.88
N GLY A 334 -5.14 29.19 -11.63
CA GLY A 334 -6.13 28.81 -10.64
C GLY A 334 -6.12 29.74 -9.43
N GLY A 335 -6.66 29.25 -8.31
CA GLY A 335 -6.67 29.98 -7.05
C GLY A 335 -7.77 31.05 -6.96
N GLU A 336 -8.70 31.07 -7.92
CA GLU A 336 -9.86 31.95 -7.91
C GLU A 336 -11.13 31.17 -7.58
N VAL A 337 -12.08 31.82 -6.93
CA VAL A 337 -13.43 31.29 -6.73
C VAL A 337 -14.22 31.50 -8.02
N VAL A 338 -14.45 30.43 -8.78
CA VAL A 338 -15.18 30.46 -10.05
C VAL A 338 -16.69 30.51 -9.82
N PHE A 339 -17.14 29.87 -8.74
CA PHE A 339 -18.53 29.87 -8.31
C PHE A 339 -18.63 29.68 -6.80
N ALA A 340 -19.61 30.35 -6.19
CA ALA A 340 -20.00 30.11 -4.81
C ALA A 340 -21.52 30.21 -4.69
N GLY A 341 -22.18 29.19 -4.15
CA GLY A 341 -23.64 29.16 -4.06
C GLY A 341 -24.21 27.77 -3.87
N THR A 342 -25.49 27.60 -4.18
CA THR A 342 -26.18 26.31 -4.04
C THR A 342 -25.84 25.35 -5.20
N PRO A 343 -25.97 24.02 -5.02
CA PRO A 343 -25.79 23.03 -6.09
C PRO A 343 -26.64 23.30 -7.33
N LYS A 344 -27.89 23.72 -7.15
CA LYS A 344 -28.79 24.06 -8.28
C LYS A 344 -28.26 25.24 -9.11
N ALA A 345 -27.64 26.23 -8.47
CA ALA A 345 -27.06 27.37 -9.17
C ALA A 345 -25.75 27.00 -9.90
N LEU A 346 -24.97 26.04 -9.37
CA LEU A 346 -23.76 25.51 -10.02
C LEU A 346 -24.09 24.92 -11.40
N LEU A 347 -25.17 24.14 -11.49
CA LEU A 347 -25.58 23.46 -12.73
C LEU A 347 -25.90 24.42 -13.88
N ASN A 348 -26.29 25.66 -13.57
CA ASN A 348 -26.58 26.70 -14.55
C ASN A 348 -25.35 27.57 -14.89
N ASN A 349 -24.27 27.44 -14.12
CA ASN A 349 -23.07 28.25 -14.32
C ASN A 349 -22.28 27.76 -15.56
N LYS A 350 -22.04 28.67 -16.50
CA LYS A 350 -21.26 28.38 -17.71
C LYS A 350 -19.75 28.45 -17.52
N LYS A 351 -19.26 29.17 -16.51
CA LYS A 351 -17.83 29.34 -16.20
C LYS A 351 -17.26 28.17 -15.38
N SER A 352 -18.08 27.60 -14.49
CA SER A 352 -17.68 26.45 -13.67
C SER A 352 -17.46 25.22 -14.55
N LEU A 353 -16.27 24.64 -14.49
CA LEU A 353 -15.96 23.38 -15.17
C LEU A 353 -16.71 22.22 -14.52
N THR A 354 -16.73 22.19 -13.19
CA THR A 354 -17.49 21.20 -12.41
C THR A 354 -18.97 21.25 -12.74
N GLY A 355 -19.57 22.44 -12.81
CA GLY A 355 -20.96 22.63 -13.23
C GLY A 355 -21.23 22.17 -14.67
N GLN A 356 -20.25 22.27 -15.59
CA GLN A 356 -20.39 21.72 -16.94
C GLN A 356 -20.42 20.19 -16.95
N TYR A 357 -19.61 19.52 -16.12
CA TYR A 357 -19.60 18.05 -16.04
C TYR A 357 -20.87 17.51 -15.38
N ILE A 358 -21.25 18.04 -14.21
CA ILE A 358 -22.43 17.57 -13.47
C ILE A 358 -23.73 17.85 -14.25
N SER A 359 -23.82 18.96 -14.98
CA SER A 359 -24.99 19.22 -15.84
C SER A 359 -25.03 18.40 -17.14
N GLY A 360 -24.02 17.58 -17.41
CA GLY A 360 -23.90 16.79 -18.64
C GLY A 360 -23.50 17.58 -19.89
N ARG A 361 -23.19 18.89 -19.78
CA ARG A 361 -22.68 19.71 -20.89
C ARG A 361 -21.29 19.25 -21.35
N LYS A 362 -20.52 18.65 -20.45
CA LYS A 362 -19.30 17.91 -20.74
C LYS A 362 -19.40 16.54 -20.11
N THR A 363 -18.88 15.53 -20.80
CA THR A 363 -18.86 14.15 -20.32
C THR A 363 -17.57 13.45 -20.75
N ILE A 364 -17.24 12.37 -20.06
CA ILE A 364 -16.31 11.35 -20.55
C ILE A 364 -17.13 10.39 -21.40
N GLU A 365 -16.80 10.31 -22.69
CA GLU A 365 -17.52 9.50 -23.67
C GLU A 365 -17.21 8.01 -23.48
N VAL A 366 -18.22 7.16 -23.70
CA VAL A 366 -18.05 5.71 -23.74
C VAL A 366 -17.32 5.34 -25.06
N PRO A 367 -16.27 4.51 -25.03
CA PRO A 367 -15.58 4.09 -26.24
C PRO A 367 -16.52 3.42 -27.25
N SER A 368 -16.48 3.86 -28.50
CA SER A 368 -17.33 3.29 -29.57
C SER A 368 -16.96 1.84 -29.92
N LYS A 369 -15.71 1.44 -29.66
CA LYS A 369 -15.21 0.07 -29.79
C LYS A 369 -14.28 -0.22 -28.62
N ARG A 370 -14.45 -1.39 -27.99
CA ARG A 370 -13.56 -1.92 -26.96
C ARG A 370 -12.51 -2.85 -27.56
N HIS A 371 -11.32 -2.84 -27.01
CA HIS A 371 -10.26 -3.77 -27.40
C HIS A 371 -10.60 -5.19 -26.96
N ARG A 372 -10.60 -6.15 -27.89
CA ARG A 372 -10.83 -7.57 -27.58
C ARG A 372 -9.59 -8.27 -26.99
N GLY A 373 -8.49 -7.55 -26.84
CA GLY A 373 -7.19 -8.08 -26.45
C GLY A 373 -6.47 -8.78 -27.58
N ASN A 374 -5.29 -9.31 -27.28
CA ASN A 374 -4.41 -9.99 -28.24
C ASN A 374 -4.60 -11.53 -28.25
N GLY A 375 -5.68 -12.04 -27.65
CA GLY A 375 -5.97 -13.47 -27.50
C GLY A 375 -5.20 -14.17 -26.37
N LYS A 376 -4.23 -13.51 -25.74
CA LYS A 376 -3.42 -14.05 -24.64
C LYS A 376 -3.98 -13.59 -23.29
N ASN A 377 -3.73 -14.36 -22.24
CA ASN A 377 -4.29 -14.08 -20.93
C ASN A 377 -3.29 -14.44 -19.83
N LEU A 378 -3.30 -13.69 -18.74
CA LEU A 378 -2.77 -14.16 -17.45
C LEU A 378 -3.89 -14.84 -16.69
N ILE A 379 -3.63 -16.01 -16.11
CA ILE A 379 -4.63 -16.78 -15.36
C ILE A 379 -4.05 -17.15 -14.00
N ILE A 380 -4.72 -16.71 -12.94
CA ILE A 380 -4.46 -17.17 -11.56
C ILE A 380 -5.51 -18.21 -11.25
N LYS A 381 -5.10 -19.40 -10.81
CA LYS A 381 -6.01 -20.45 -10.37
C LYS A 381 -6.00 -20.61 -8.86
N GLY A 382 -7.16 -20.74 -8.24
CA GLY A 382 -7.31 -21.05 -6.82
C GLY A 382 -6.80 -19.97 -5.87
N ALA A 383 -6.89 -18.68 -6.24
CA ALA A 383 -6.44 -17.58 -5.39
C ALA A 383 -7.24 -17.57 -4.07
N SER A 384 -6.54 -17.71 -2.95
CA SER A 384 -7.14 -18.00 -1.64
C SER A 384 -6.56 -17.16 -0.50
N LYS A 385 -5.77 -16.12 -0.81
CA LYS A 385 -5.21 -15.22 0.20
C LYS A 385 -6.32 -14.38 0.87
N ASN A 386 -6.18 -14.15 2.18
CA ASN A 386 -7.11 -13.38 3.01
C ASN A 386 -8.56 -13.90 2.88
N ASN A 387 -9.48 -13.09 2.35
CA ASN A 387 -10.87 -13.48 2.17
C ASN A 387 -11.18 -14.09 0.79
N LEU A 388 -10.21 -14.21 -0.12
CA LEU A 388 -10.43 -14.81 -1.44
C LEU A 388 -10.83 -16.29 -1.33
N LYS A 389 -11.83 -16.70 -2.11
CA LYS A 389 -12.51 -18.01 -1.95
C LYS A 389 -12.05 -19.03 -2.97
N SER A 390 -10.73 -19.21 -3.08
CA SER A 390 -10.09 -20.09 -4.07
C SER A 390 -10.54 -19.80 -5.51
N ILE A 391 -10.56 -18.52 -5.87
CA ILE A 391 -11.09 -18.05 -7.16
C ILE A 391 -10.11 -18.25 -8.32
N ASP A 392 -10.65 -18.52 -9.50
CA ASP A 392 -9.89 -18.55 -10.76
C ASP A 392 -10.12 -17.22 -11.50
N ALA A 393 -9.07 -16.40 -11.65
CA ALA A 393 -9.15 -15.07 -12.26
C ALA A 393 -8.37 -15.00 -13.59
N LYS A 394 -9.01 -14.47 -14.63
CA LYS A 394 -8.44 -14.34 -15.99
C LYS A 394 -8.32 -12.87 -16.38
N PHE A 395 -7.12 -12.47 -16.79
CA PHE A 395 -6.79 -11.10 -17.23
C PHE A 395 -6.41 -11.10 -18.72
N PRO A 396 -7.28 -10.63 -19.64
CA PRO A 396 -6.96 -10.55 -21.06
C PRO A 396 -5.86 -9.51 -21.36
N LEU A 397 -4.81 -9.92 -22.07
CA LEU A 397 -3.68 -9.05 -22.37
C LEU A 397 -3.95 -8.15 -23.59
N GLY A 398 -3.34 -6.96 -23.57
CA GLY A 398 -3.53 -5.92 -24.59
C GLY A 398 -4.86 -5.18 -24.44
N CYS A 399 -5.40 -5.11 -23.22
CA CYS A 399 -6.66 -4.44 -22.88
C CYS A 399 -6.45 -3.43 -21.75
N PHE A 400 -7.40 -2.50 -21.64
CA PHE A 400 -7.65 -1.73 -20.43
C PHE A 400 -8.59 -2.53 -19.50
N ILE A 401 -8.05 -3.10 -18.43
CA ILE A 401 -8.76 -3.96 -17.48
C ILE A 401 -9.06 -3.18 -16.20
N CYS A 402 -10.30 -3.20 -15.74
CA CYS A 402 -10.70 -2.64 -14.45
C CYS A 402 -11.08 -3.74 -13.48
N VAL A 403 -10.50 -3.74 -12.28
CA VAL A 403 -10.90 -4.61 -11.17
C VAL A 403 -11.71 -3.77 -10.19
N THR A 404 -12.95 -4.18 -9.96
CA THR A 404 -13.95 -3.38 -9.23
C THR A 404 -14.70 -4.23 -8.20
N GLY A 405 -15.69 -3.64 -7.55
CA GLY A 405 -16.46 -4.24 -6.46
C GLY A 405 -16.33 -3.48 -5.14
N VAL A 406 -17.12 -3.87 -4.13
CA VAL A 406 -17.23 -3.13 -2.86
C VAL A 406 -15.94 -3.10 -2.03
N SER A 407 -15.81 -2.16 -1.10
CA SER A 407 -14.64 -2.08 -0.21
C SER A 407 -14.54 -3.35 0.65
N GLY A 408 -13.34 -3.92 0.75
CA GLY A 408 -13.12 -5.20 1.43
C GLY A 408 -13.45 -6.46 0.61
N SER A 409 -13.85 -6.36 -0.66
CA SER A 409 -14.17 -7.55 -1.49
C SER A 409 -12.95 -8.40 -1.90
N GLY A 410 -11.72 -7.90 -1.70
CA GLY A 410 -10.48 -8.61 -2.03
C GLY A 410 -9.71 -8.07 -3.26
N LYS A 411 -10.09 -6.92 -3.83
CA LYS A 411 -9.43 -6.30 -5.01
C LYS A 411 -7.91 -6.18 -4.88
N SER A 412 -7.43 -5.51 -3.83
CA SER A 412 -6.00 -5.33 -3.59
C SER A 412 -5.30 -6.67 -3.30
N THR A 413 -5.98 -7.61 -2.64
CA THR A 413 -5.43 -8.96 -2.42
C THR A 413 -5.24 -9.72 -3.72
N LEU A 414 -6.21 -9.68 -4.63
CA LEU A 414 -6.11 -10.33 -5.94
C LEU A 414 -5.04 -9.68 -6.82
N VAL A 415 -5.06 -8.35 -6.95
CA VAL A 415 -4.23 -7.64 -7.93
C VAL A 415 -2.83 -7.32 -7.39
N LEU A 416 -2.72 -6.80 -6.17
CA LEU A 416 -1.44 -6.33 -5.62
C LEU A 416 -0.71 -7.42 -4.82
N GLU A 417 -1.43 -8.16 -3.98
CA GLU A 417 -0.79 -9.19 -3.13
C GLU A 417 -0.60 -10.52 -3.86
N THR A 418 -1.41 -10.81 -4.88
CA THR A 418 -1.31 -12.05 -5.67
C THR A 418 -0.70 -11.78 -7.04
N LEU A 419 -1.42 -11.15 -7.98
CA LEU A 419 -0.97 -10.97 -9.36
C LEU A 419 0.38 -10.22 -9.48
N TYR A 420 0.48 -9.03 -8.89
CA TYR A 420 1.69 -8.21 -8.97
C TYR A 420 2.88 -8.92 -8.33
N ARG A 421 2.70 -9.55 -7.16
CA ARG A 421 3.79 -10.29 -6.50
C ARG A 421 4.22 -11.49 -7.32
N LEU A 422 3.32 -12.26 -7.91
CA LEU A 422 3.67 -13.37 -8.81
C LEU A 422 4.47 -12.91 -10.01
N LEU A 423 3.99 -11.88 -10.71
CA LEU A 423 4.71 -11.29 -11.85
C LEU A 423 6.08 -10.76 -11.40
N SER A 424 6.16 -10.10 -10.25
CA SER A 424 7.41 -9.53 -9.74
C SER A 424 8.40 -10.59 -9.26
N GLN A 425 7.93 -11.71 -8.70
CA GLN A 425 8.76 -12.86 -8.32
C GLN A 425 9.36 -13.50 -9.58
N LYS A 426 8.54 -13.76 -10.60
CA LYS A 426 8.97 -14.45 -11.82
C LYS A 426 9.80 -13.58 -12.77
N LEU A 427 9.50 -12.28 -12.88
CA LEU A 427 10.20 -11.37 -13.80
C LEU A 427 11.42 -10.67 -13.18
N TYR A 428 11.39 -10.41 -11.87
CA TYR A 428 12.42 -9.62 -11.20
C TYR A 428 13.06 -10.33 -10.00
N HIS A 429 12.75 -11.61 -9.77
CA HIS A 429 13.21 -12.36 -8.60
C HIS A 429 12.92 -11.63 -7.28
N SER A 430 11.77 -10.95 -7.23
CA SER A 430 11.30 -10.32 -6.00
C SER A 430 11.12 -11.36 -4.91
N ARG A 431 11.42 -10.97 -3.67
CA ARG A 431 11.36 -11.85 -2.51
C ARG A 431 10.05 -11.70 -1.74
N LEU A 432 9.16 -10.80 -2.15
CA LEU A 432 7.87 -10.64 -1.47
C LEU A 432 7.01 -11.88 -1.76
N PRO A 433 6.47 -12.57 -0.74
CA PRO A 433 5.65 -13.75 -0.95
C PRO A 433 4.34 -13.35 -1.62
N ALA A 434 4.00 -14.01 -2.72
CA ALA A 434 2.71 -13.89 -3.37
C ALA A 434 1.60 -14.50 -2.50
N GLY A 435 0.37 -14.04 -2.71
CA GLY A 435 -0.81 -14.63 -2.09
C GLY A 435 -0.98 -16.12 -2.44
N ASP A 436 -1.62 -16.86 -1.54
CA ASP A 436 -1.87 -18.29 -1.69
C ASP A 436 -2.71 -18.56 -2.95
N HIS A 437 -2.23 -19.46 -3.81
CA HIS A 437 -2.84 -19.82 -5.08
C HIS A 437 -2.40 -21.24 -5.49
N ARG A 438 -3.15 -21.85 -6.42
CA ARG A 438 -2.87 -23.21 -6.91
C ARG A 438 -1.93 -23.23 -8.11
N ASP A 439 -2.14 -22.33 -9.06
CA ASP A 439 -1.39 -22.31 -10.32
C ASP A 439 -1.44 -20.92 -10.99
N PHE A 440 -0.45 -20.60 -11.83
CA PHE A 440 -0.34 -19.33 -12.53
C PHE A 440 0.17 -19.52 -13.97
N LEU A 441 -0.64 -19.10 -14.95
CA LEU A 441 -0.40 -19.33 -16.38
C LEU A 441 -0.31 -18.03 -17.18
N GLY A 442 0.42 -18.07 -18.31
CA GLY A 442 0.51 -16.96 -19.28
C GLY A 442 1.64 -15.96 -19.02
N ILE A 443 2.55 -16.26 -18.08
CA ILE A 443 3.72 -15.44 -17.76
C ILE A 443 4.61 -15.23 -18.99
N GLU A 444 4.70 -16.20 -19.88
CA GLU A 444 5.51 -16.19 -21.09
C GLU A 444 5.10 -15.11 -22.09
N TYR A 445 3.96 -14.43 -21.88
CA TYR A 445 3.48 -13.32 -22.70
C TYR A 445 3.89 -11.94 -22.17
N VAL A 446 4.38 -11.87 -20.94
CA VAL A 446 4.73 -10.62 -20.25
C VAL A 446 6.24 -10.57 -20.02
N ASP A 447 6.88 -9.44 -20.34
CA ASP A 447 8.31 -9.24 -20.09
C ASP A 447 8.58 -8.33 -18.89
N LYS A 448 7.59 -7.54 -18.49
CA LYS A 448 7.73 -6.50 -17.48
C LYS A 448 6.40 -6.25 -16.77
N VAL A 449 6.42 -6.14 -15.45
CA VAL A 449 5.30 -5.64 -14.65
C VAL A 449 5.68 -4.33 -13.95
N ILE A 450 4.78 -3.36 -13.92
CA ILE A 450 5.00 -2.07 -13.28
C ILE A 450 3.80 -1.76 -12.40
N HIS A 451 4.05 -1.65 -11.10
CA HIS A 451 3.07 -1.13 -10.16
C HIS A 451 3.29 0.36 -9.94
N ILE A 452 2.24 1.15 -10.17
CA ILE A 452 2.23 2.61 -10.00
C ILE A 452 1.27 2.93 -8.84
N ASP A 453 1.81 2.98 -7.64
CA ASP A 453 1.10 3.28 -6.40
C ASP A 453 1.14 4.78 -6.04
N GLN A 454 0.27 5.16 -5.11
CA GLN A 454 0.19 6.52 -4.56
C GLN A 454 1.27 6.85 -3.53
N SER A 455 2.19 5.92 -3.24
CA SER A 455 3.26 6.18 -2.28
C SER A 455 4.12 7.38 -2.71
N PRO A 456 4.65 8.18 -1.76
CA PRO A 456 5.47 9.33 -2.11
C PRO A 456 6.66 8.94 -3.01
N ILE A 457 6.95 9.74 -4.04
CA ILE A 457 8.11 9.50 -4.94
C ILE A 457 9.45 9.55 -4.20
N GLY A 458 9.47 10.14 -3.00
CA GLY A 458 10.56 10.07 -2.04
C GLY A 458 10.13 10.62 -0.69
N ARG A 459 10.79 10.15 0.38
CA ARG A 459 10.50 10.55 1.77
C ARG A 459 11.33 11.76 2.23
N THR A 460 12.07 12.38 1.33
CA THR A 460 12.96 13.50 1.65
C THR A 460 12.76 14.66 0.66
N PRO A 461 13.06 15.91 1.07
CA PRO A 461 12.98 17.10 0.20
C PRO A 461 13.91 17.06 -1.03
N ARG A 462 14.84 16.10 -1.07
CA ARG A 462 15.78 15.87 -2.16
C ARG A 462 15.17 15.20 -3.39
N SER A 463 14.06 14.51 -3.20
CA SER A 463 13.30 13.94 -4.30
C SER A 463 12.34 15.01 -4.82
N ASN A 464 12.25 15.15 -6.14
CA ASN A 464 11.34 16.07 -6.81
C ASN A 464 11.01 15.53 -8.21
N PRO A 465 10.01 16.09 -8.92
CA PRO A 465 9.67 15.67 -10.28
C PRO A 465 10.87 15.68 -11.23
N GLY A 466 11.76 16.67 -11.08
CA GLY A 466 12.99 16.82 -11.85
C GLY A 466 13.96 15.64 -11.71
N THR A 467 14.22 15.22 -10.47
CA THR A 467 15.13 14.11 -10.16
C THR A 467 14.49 12.76 -10.46
N TYR A 468 13.21 12.59 -10.17
CA TYR A 468 12.51 11.31 -10.36
C TYR A 468 12.35 10.93 -11.83
N THR A 469 11.97 11.88 -12.69
CA THR A 469 11.86 11.67 -14.15
C THR A 469 13.22 11.62 -14.85
N GLY A 470 14.28 12.04 -14.16
CA GLY A 470 15.64 12.14 -14.67
C GLY A 470 15.89 13.37 -15.56
N VAL A 471 14.91 14.26 -15.74
CA VAL A 471 15.08 15.48 -16.56
C VAL A 471 16.16 16.40 -15.97
N PHE A 472 16.30 16.43 -14.65
CA PHE A 472 17.27 17.30 -13.97
C PHE A 472 18.73 16.93 -14.29
N THR A 473 19.02 15.68 -14.67
CA THR A 473 20.35 15.30 -15.14
C THR A 473 20.73 16.05 -16.41
N PHE A 474 19.85 16.11 -17.39
CA PHE A 474 20.09 16.84 -18.64
C PHE A 474 20.18 18.36 -18.42
N ILE A 475 19.39 18.89 -17.48
CA ILE A 475 19.46 20.31 -17.10
C ILE A 475 20.84 20.64 -16.49
N ARG A 476 21.36 19.80 -15.60
CA ARG A 476 22.70 20.01 -15.00
C ARG A 476 23.83 19.91 -16.04
N GLU A 477 23.70 18.97 -16.98
CA GLU A 477 24.63 18.87 -18.12
C GLU A 477 24.62 20.14 -18.96
N LEU A 478 23.43 20.69 -19.26
CA LEU A 478 23.28 21.94 -19.99
C LEU A 478 23.98 23.11 -19.27
N PHE A 479 23.77 23.26 -17.96
CA PHE A 479 24.40 24.31 -17.16
C PHE A 479 25.92 24.22 -17.16
N SER A 480 26.48 23.01 -17.06
CA SER A 480 27.94 22.81 -17.13
C SER A 480 28.57 23.17 -18.48
N ARG A 481 27.77 23.32 -19.53
CA ARG A 481 28.22 23.69 -20.88
C ARG A 481 28.14 25.19 -21.16
N THR A 482 27.58 25.98 -20.25
CA THR A 482 27.56 27.45 -20.36
C THR A 482 29.00 28.02 -20.33
N PRO A 483 29.30 29.11 -21.05
CA PRO A 483 30.62 29.72 -21.06
C PRO A 483 31.14 30.05 -19.66
N GLU A 484 30.31 30.62 -18.81
CA GLU A 484 30.63 31.02 -17.43
C GLU A 484 30.96 29.80 -16.56
N ALA A 485 30.20 28.70 -16.71
CA ALA A 485 30.48 27.46 -15.99
C ALA A 485 31.79 26.83 -16.45
N ARG A 486 32.09 26.85 -17.76
CA ARG A 486 33.32 26.29 -18.32
C ARG A 486 34.56 27.05 -17.84
N ILE A 487 34.52 28.38 -17.84
CA ILE A 487 35.62 29.22 -17.33
C ILE A 487 35.91 28.92 -15.86
N ARG A 488 34.87 28.69 -15.05
CA ARG A 488 35.00 28.36 -13.62
C ARG A 488 35.27 26.88 -13.34
N GLY A 489 35.39 26.04 -14.37
CA GLY A 489 35.60 24.58 -14.23
C GLY A 489 34.42 23.83 -13.61
N TYR A 490 33.20 24.39 -13.65
CA TYR A 490 32.03 23.79 -13.04
C TYR A 490 31.48 22.62 -13.86
N LYS A 491 31.52 21.43 -13.26
CA LYS A 491 30.96 20.18 -13.79
C LYS A 491 29.48 20.02 -13.40
N PRO A 492 28.72 19.07 -13.99
CA PRO A 492 27.32 18.81 -13.61
C PRO A 492 27.09 18.53 -12.11
N GLY A 493 28.12 18.10 -11.39
CA GLY A 493 28.09 17.91 -9.94
C GLY A 493 27.89 19.21 -9.15
N ARG A 494 28.44 20.35 -9.63
CA ARG A 494 28.26 21.68 -8.98
C ARG A 494 26.78 22.08 -8.93
N PHE A 495 26.04 21.77 -9.99
CA PHE A 495 24.60 22.06 -10.11
C PHE A 495 23.71 20.99 -9.46
N SER A 496 24.27 20.05 -8.70
CA SER A 496 23.50 19.06 -7.94
C SER A 496 23.35 19.51 -6.49
N PHE A 497 22.11 19.72 -6.04
CA PHE A 497 21.85 20.02 -4.62
C PHE A 497 22.17 18.84 -3.69
N ASN A 498 22.35 17.63 -4.22
CA ASN A 498 22.71 16.43 -3.45
C ASN A 498 24.21 16.28 -3.19
N VAL A 499 25.06 17.05 -3.86
CA VAL A 499 26.53 16.88 -3.84
C VAL A 499 27.18 18.11 -3.20
N LYS A 500 28.18 17.88 -2.35
CA LYS A 500 29.01 18.96 -1.78
C LYS A 500 29.70 19.73 -2.91
N GLY A 501 29.74 21.06 -2.77
CA GLY A 501 30.36 21.95 -3.76
C GLY A 501 29.49 23.15 -4.07
N GLY A 502 28.36 22.96 -4.77
CA GLY A 502 27.48 24.07 -5.17
C GLY A 502 26.21 24.24 -4.34
N ARG A 503 25.83 23.24 -3.55
CA ARG A 503 24.66 23.31 -2.67
C ARG A 503 24.87 24.30 -1.50
N CYS A 504 23.79 24.74 -0.88
CA CYS A 504 23.84 25.43 0.40
C CYS A 504 24.22 24.43 1.50
N GLU A 505 25.28 24.71 2.27
CA GLU A 505 25.75 23.80 3.33
C GLU A 505 24.91 23.89 4.61
N ALA A 506 24.24 25.02 4.88
CA ALA A 506 23.38 25.18 6.06
C ALA A 506 22.21 24.18 6.05
N CYS A 507 21.47 24.09 4.94
CA CYS A 507 20.41 23.10 4.75
C CYS A 507 20.88 21.83 4.03
N ARG A 508 22.19 21.68 3.79
CA ARG A 508 22.79 20.56 3.02
C ARG A 508 22.09 20.28 1.67
N GLY A 509 21.57 21.33 1.03
CA GLY A 509 20.86 21.28 -0.25
C GLY A 509 19.35 21.04 -0.19
N ASP A 510 18.75 20.88 0.99
CA ASP A 510 17.31 20.60 1.10
C ASP A 510 16.45 21.86 0.85
N GLY A 511 17.00 23.05 1.13
CA GLY A 511 16.33 24.35 0.99
C GLY A 511 15.40 24.70 2.16
N ILE A 512 15.09 23.71 2.98
CA ILE A 512 14.24 23.82 4.17
C ILE A 512 14.93 23.15 5.36
N ILE A 513 14.50 23.51 6.56
CA ILE A 513 14.95 22.95 7.83
C ILE A 513 13.73 22.34 8.51
N LYS A 514 13.86 21.10 8.97
CA LYS A 514 12.82 20.41 9.73
C LYS A 514 12.88 20.86 11.19
N ILE A 515 11.77 21.33 11.73
CA ILE A 515 11.59 21.62 13.15
C ILE A 515 10.75 20.51 13.75
N GLU A 516 11.31 19.80 14.72
CA GLU A 516 10.61 18.72 15.42
C GLU A 516 9.63 19.30 16.44
N MET A 517 8.40 18.80 16.41
CA MET A 517 7.30 19.25 17.27
C MET A 517 6.88 18.08 18.18
N HIS A 518 6.62 18.36 19.47
CA HIS A 518 6.34 17.28 20.44
C HIS A 518 4.96 16.63 20.28
N PHE A 519 3.93 17.41 19.94
CA PHE A 519 2.54 16.93 19.86
C PHE A 519 1.86 17.21 18.51
N LEU A 520 2.42 18.14 17.74
CA LEU A 520 1.94 18.49 16.41
C LEU A 520 2.82 17.80 15.36
N PRO A 521 2.33 17.62 14.13
CA PRO A 521 3.17 17.19 13.03
C PRO A 521 4.38 18.12 12.86
N ASP A 522 5.53 17.55 12.55
CA ASP A 522 6.76 18.30 12.28
C ASP A 522 6.54 19.34 11.18
N ILE A 523 7.14 20.52 11.35
CA ILE A 523 7.01 21.61 10.38
C ILE A 523 8.33 21.81 9.62
N TYR A 524 8.22 22.25 8.38
CA TYR A 524 9.36 22.58 7.54
C TYR A 524 9.40 24.08 7.30
N VAL A 525 10.50 24.72 7.69
CA VAL A 525 10.73 26.15 7.47
C VAL A 525 11.76 26.37 6.38
N SER A 526 11.62 27.46 5.62
CA SER A 526 12.63 27.85 4.64
C SER A 526 13.99 28.08 5.29
N CYS A 527 15.07 27.63 4.65
CA CYS A 527 16.41 27.86 5.17
C CYS A 527 16.78 29.35 5.11
N ASP A 528 17.18 29.93 6.24
CA ASP A 528 17.51 31.36 6.34
C ASP A 528 18.74 31.78 5.52
N VAL A 529 19.64 30.84 5.18
CA VAL A 529 20.88 31.15 4.45
C VAL A 529 20.69 31.22 2.95
N CYS A 530 19.89 30.31 2.38
CA CYS A 530 19.65 30.26 0.94
C CYS A 530 18.24 30.69 0.54
N HIS A 531 17.37 31.02 1.50
CA HIS A 531 15.97 31.38 1.29
C HIS A 531 15.24 30.38 0.37
N GLY A 532 15.45 29.08 0.61
CA GLY A 532 14.84 28.02 -0.20
C GLY A 532 15.54 27.70 -1.53
N LYS A 533 16.54 28.48 -1.97
CA LYS A 533 17.19 28.30 -3.29
C LYS A 533 18.07 27.06 -3.39
N ARG A 534 18.40 26.38 -2.29
CA ARG A 534 19.20 25.12 -2.22
C ARG A 534 20.67 25.20 -2.63
N TYR A 535 21.12 26.31 -3.22
CA TYR A 535 22.49 26.50 -3.71
C TYR A 535 23.18 27.67 -3.01
N ASN A 536 24.51 27.67 -3.04
CA ASN A 536 25.31 28.83 -2.63
C ASN A 536 25.30 29.92 -3.71
N ARG A 537 25.70 31.13 -3.30
CA ARG A 537 25.64 32.32 -4.15
C ARG A 537 26.46 32.17 -5.43
N GLU A 538 27.65 31.57 -5.34
CA GLU A 538 28.56 31.42 -6.49
C GLU A 538 27.99 30.50 -7.57
N THR A 539 27.18 29.51 -7.18
CA THR A 539 26.52 28.61 -8.14
C THR A 539 25.34 29.29 -8.83
N LEU A 540 24.63 30.18 -8.12
CA LEU A 540 23.49 30.92 -8.65
C LEU A 540 23.87 32.05 -9.63
N GLU A 541 25.16 32.42 -9.69
CA GLU A 541 25.67 33.36 -10.70
C GLU A 541 25.64 32.80 -12.12
N ILE A 542 25.69 31.48 -12.28
CA ILE A 542 25.63 30.84 -13.59
C ILE A 542 24.20 30.89 -14.12
N LYS A 543 24.01 31.46 -15.31
CA LYS A 543 22.71 31.64 -15.94
C LYS A 543 22.64 30.95 -17.29
N TYR A 544 21.48 30.39 -17.60
CA TYR A 544 21.12 29.93 -18.93
C TYR A 544 19.87 30.70 -19.38
N LYS A 545 19.94 31.38 -20.53
CA LYS A 545 18.88 32.31 -21.01
C LYS A 545 18.39 33.27 -19.90
N GLY A 546 19.32 33.83 -19.12
CA GLY A 546 19.03 34.79 -18.05
C GLY A 546 18.50 34.20 -16.74
N LYS A 547 18.28 32.88 -16.64
CA LYS A 547 17.78 32.19 -15.43
C LYS A 547 18.86 31.31 -14.81
N ASN A 548 18.99 31.34 -13.48
CA ASN A 548 19.90 30.42 -12.79
C ASN A 548 19.26 29.05 -12.55
N ILE A 549 20.01 28.10 -11.98
CA ILE A 549 19.54 26.73 -11.76
C ILE A 549 18.37 26.65 -10.77
N ALA A 550 18.34 27.51 -9.75
CA ALA A 550 17.26 27.55 -8.78
C ALA A 550 15.98 28.13 -9.39
N ASP A 551 16.10 29.15 -10.25
CA ASP A 551 14.96 29.70 -10.97
C ASP A 551 14.33 28.66 -11.90
N ILE A 552 15.13 27.79 -12.52
CA ILE A 552 14.62 26.70 -13.36
C ILE A 552 13.91 25.63 -12.54
N LEU A 553 14.42 25.29 -11.36
CA LEU A 553 13.74 24.39 -10.44
C LEU A 553 12.41 24.98 -9.93
N ASP A 554 12.33 26.31 -9.87
CA ASP A 554 11.13 27.05 -9.47
C ASP A 554 10.18 27.33 -10.65
N MET A 555 10.48 26.87 -11.87
CA MET A 555 9.53 26.93 -12.97
C MET A 555 8.52 25.78 -12.89
N THR A 556 7.27 26.09 -13.25
CA THR A 556 6.25 25.07 -13.51
C THR A 556 6.66 24.20 -14.71
N VAL A 557 6.17 22.97 -14.76
CA VAL A 557 6.42 22.05 -15.88
C VAL A 557 6.03 22.70 -17.23
N ASN A 558 4.90 23.41 -17.30
CA ASN A 558 4.48 24.13 -18.51
C ASN A 558 5.46 25.23 -18.93
N GLN A 559 5.92 26.04 -17.98
CA GLN A 559 6.92 27.08 -18.25
C GLN A 559 8.23 26.46 -18.73
N SER A 560 8.69 25.39 -18.08
CA SER A 560 9.91 24.70 -18.48
C SER A 560 9.78 24.03 -19.84
N TYR A 561 8.61 23.46 -20.16
CA TYR A 561 8.34 22.84 -21.45
C TYR A 561 8.52 23.85 -22.60
N ALA A 562 7.98 25.06 -22.45
CA ALA A 562 8.19 26.15 -23.39
C ALA A 562 9.64 26.63 -23.41
N PHE A 563 10.26 26.82 -22.25
CA PHE A 563 11.64 27.34 -22.13
C PHE A 563 12.70 26.44 -22.78
N PHE A 564 12.50 25.12 -22.72
CA PHE A 564 13.38 24.09 -23.28
C PHE A 564 12.90 23.52 -24.63
N GLU A 565 12.06 24.25 -25.37
CA GLU A 565 11.49 23.79 -26.64
C GLU A 565 12.53 23.30 -27.67
N ASN A 566 13.74 23.89 -27.65
CA ASN A 566 14.83 23.57 -28.58
C ASN A 566 15.71 22.40 -28.12
N ILE A 567 15.46 21.82 -26.94
CA ILE A 567 16.27 20.73 -26.38
C ILE A 567 15.42 19.46 -26.33
N GLY A 568 15.45 18.70 -27.43
CA GLY A 568 14.57 17.53 -27.64
C GLY A 568 14.53 16.54 -26.46
N LYS A 569 15.68 16.20 -25.85
CA LYS A 569 15.75 15.27 -24.71
C LYS A 569 15.01 15.80 -23.46
N ILE A 570 15.10 17.10 -23.18
CA ILE A 570 14.42 17.73 -22.04
C ILE A 570 12.93 17.88 -22.36
N LYS A 571 12.61 18.40 -23.56
CA LYS A 571 11.25 18.59 -24.04
C LYS A 571 10.43 17.30 -24.00
N ALA A 572 10.98 16.18 -24.47
CA ALA A 572 10.29 14.88 -24.46
C ALA A 572 9.88 14.45 -23.04
N LYS A 573 10.78 14.61 -22.06
CA LYS A 573 10.47 14.27 -20.65
C LYS A 573 9.46 15.23 -20.03
N LEU A 574 9.58 16.53 -20.29
CA LEU A 574 8.60 17.50 -19.80
C LEU A 574 7.22 17.30 -20.44
N LYS A 575 7.15 16.91 -21.72
CA LYS A 575 5.90 16.57 -22.39
C LYS A 575 5.14 15.50 -21.63
N THR A 576 5.81 14.43 -21.20
CA THR A 576 5.14 13.35 -20.45
C THR A 576 4.53 13.83 -19.13
N LEU A 577 5.12 14.82 -18.46
CA LEU A 577 4.55 15.42 -17.25
C LEU A 577 3.34 16.30 -17.58
N VAL A 578 3.36 17.02 -18.70
CA VAL A 578 2.21 17.80 -19.19
C VAL A 578 1.05 16.87 -19.57
N ASP A 579 1.34 15.79 -20.29
CA ASP A 579 0.34 14.85 -20.80
C ASP A 579 -0.43 14.15 -19.65
N VAL A 580 0.25 13.84 -18.53
CA VAL A 580 -0.40 13.29 -17.32
C VAL A 580 -1.12 14.35 -16.48
N GLY A 581 -1.21 15.60 -16.94
CA GLY A 581 -1.92 16.68 -16.26
C GLY A 581 -1.11 17.43 -15.19
N LEU A 582 0.19 17.16 -15.05
CA LEU A 582 1.06 17.81 -14.05
C LEU A 582 1.76 19.07 -14.58
N GLY A 583 1.13 19.78 -15.53
CA GLY A 583 1.71 20.99 -16.10
C GLY A 583 1.92 22.14 -15.08
N TYR A 584 1.19 22.10 -13.96
CA TYR A 584 1.14 23.15 -12.95
C TYR A 584 2.19 23.03 -11.84
N ILE A 585 2.72 21.82 -11.58
CA ILE A 585 3.70 21.61 -10.50
C ILE A 585 5.06 22.19 -10.87
N HIS A 586 5.87 22.54 -9.87
CA HIS A 586 7.24 22.99 -10.09
C HIS A 586 8.20 21.81 -10.27
N ILE A 587 9.19 21.92 -11.15
CA ILE A 587 10.17 20.84 -11.40
C ILE A 587 10.93 20.48 -10.10
N GLY A 588 11.23 21.48 -9.29
CA GLY A 588 11.92 21.34 -8.01
C GLY A 588 11.01 21.13 -6.80
N GLN A 589 9.68 21.03 -7.00
CA GLN A 589 8.71 20.81 -5.91
C GLN A 589 9.09 19.57 -5.10
N GLN A 590 9.10 19.71 -3.79
CA GLN A 590 9.57 18.65 -2.91
C GLN A 590 8.61 17.47 -2.95
N ALA A 591 9.14 16.25 -2.99
CA ALA A 591 8.34 15.03 -3.02
C ALA A 591 7.40 14.89 -1.81
N THR A 592 7.78 15.45 -0.66
CA THR A 592 7.00 15.44 0.58
C THR A 592 5.76 16.35 0.53
N THR A 593 5.71 17.28 -0.42
CA THR A 593 4.58 18.21 -0.60
C THR A 593 3.73 17.86 -1.82
N LEU A 594 3.98 16.70 -2.46
CA LEU A 594 3.12 16.18 -3.52
C LEU A 594 2.01 15.35 -2.87
N SER A 595 0.79 15.49 -3.40
CA SER A 595 -0.30 14.57 -3.08
C SER A 595 -0.01 13.15 -3.58
N GLY A 596 -0.73 12.15 -3.06
CA GLY A 596 -0.62 10.76 -3.52
C GLY A 596 -0.87 10.62 -5.03
N GLY A 597 -1.93 11.25 -5.53
CA GLY A 597 -2.26 11.27 -6.97
C GLY A 597 -1.24 12.01 -7.84
N GLU A 598 -0.62 13.09 -7.33
CA GLU A 598 0.50 13.74 -8.03
C GLU A 598 1.74 12.83 -8.09
N ALA A 599 2.09 12.20 -6.97
CA ALA A 599 3.21 11.27 -6.89
C ALA A 599 3.02 10.10 -7.87
N GLN A 600 1.82 9.53 -7.93
CA GLN A 600 1.46 8.48 -8.87
C GLN A 600 1.60 8.92 -10.33
N ARG A 601 1.11 10.12 -10.68
CA ARG A 601 1.24 10.67 -12.03
C ARG A 601 2.69 10.97 -12.43
N VAL A 602 3.55 11.38 -11.50
CA VAL A 602 5.01 11.52 -11.76
C VAL A 602 5.66 10.15 -12.05
N LYS A 603 5.20 9.09 -11.39
CA LYS A 603 5.65 7.71 -11.69
C LYS A 603 5.19 7.27 -13.07
N LEU A 604 3.93 7.54 -13.40
CA LEU A 604 3.37 7.26 -14.73
C LEU A 604 4.13 7.99 -15.84
N SER A 605 4.43 9.28 -15.67
CA SER A 605 5.18 10.06 -16.66
C SER A 605 6.57 9.49 -16.93
N ARG A 606 7.24 8.95 -15.89
CA ARG A 606 8.54 8.29 -16.03
C ARG A 606 8.46 7.07 -16.93
N GLU A 607 7.41 6.25 -16.81
CA GLU A 607 7.26 5.06 -17.65
C GLU A 607 6.85 5.40 -19.08
N LEU A 608 6.00 6.40 -19.30
CA LEU A 608 5.69 6.92 -20.64
C LEU A 608 6.94 7.44 -21.36
N SER A 609 7.93 7.91 -20.63
CA SER A 609 9.20 8.38 -21.22
C SER A 609 10.13 7.25 -21.69
N LYS A 610 9.79 5.98 -21.42
CA LYS A 610 10.55 4.80 -21.86
C LYS A 610 9.95 4.22 -23.13
N ARG A 611 10.76 3.53 -23.93
CA ARG A 611 10.27 2.74 -25.06
C ARG A 611 9.52 1.51 -24.53
N GLY A 612 8.25 1.38 -24.88
CA GLY A 612 7.45 0.20 -24.56
C GLY A 612 7.87 -1.00 -25.41
N THR A 613 7.71 -2.20 -24.84
CA THR A 613 7.93 -3.48 -25.54
C THR A 613 6.64 -4.04 -26.14
N GLY A 614 5.49 -3.46 -25.79
CA GLY A 614 4.16 -3.99 -26.12
C GLY A 614 3.81 -5.26 -25.33
N ARG A 615 4.60 -5.60 -24.32
CA ARG A 615 4.44 -6.79 -23.47
C ARG A 615 4.55 -6.47 -21.98
N THR A 616 4.38 -5.19 -21.63
CA THR A 616 4.41 -4.71 -20.25
C THR A 616 2.99 -4.73 -19.66
N VAL A 617 2.88 -5.13 -18.39
CA VAL A 617 1.65 -5.01 -17.58
C VAL A 617 1.82 -3.84 -16.62
N TYR A 618 0.95 -2.85 -16.72
CA TYR A 618 0.85 -1.72 -15.80
C TYR A 618 -0.27 -1.98 -14.80
N ILE A 619 -0.01 -1.82 -13.52
CA ILE A 619 -0.98 -1.96 -12.43
C ILE A 619 -1.07 -0.63 -11.71
N LEU A 620 -2.27 -0.05 -11.63
CA LEU A 620 -2.53 1.19 -10.91
C LEU A 620 -3.61 0.96 -9.87
N ASP A 621 -3.37 1.48 -8.66
CA ASP A 621 -4.32 1.43 -7.55
C ASP A 621 -4.99 2.81 -7.41
N GLU A 622 -6.30 2.85 -7.60
CA GLU A 622 -7.17 4.04 -7.56
C GLU A 622 -6.53 5.29 -8.19
N PRO A 623 -6.19 5.27 -9.49
CA PRO A 623 -5.50 6.39 -10.12
C PRO A 623 -6.35 7.66 -10.26
N THR A 624 -7.64 7.62 -9.93
CA THR A 624 -8.53 8.79 -9.93
C THR A 624 -8.58 9.54 -8.60
N THR A 625 -7.97 9.05 -7.53
CA THR A 625 -7.90 9.77 -6.25
C THR A 625 -7.33 11.17 -6.43
N GLY A 626 -7.99 12.20 -5.90
CA GLY A 626 -7.53 13.58 -6.04
C GLY A 626 -7.75 14.21 -7.42
N LEU A 627 -8.52 13.58 -8.32
CA LEU A 627 -8.71 14.07 -9.68
C LEU A 627 -10.14 14.55 -9.94
N HIS A 628 -10.24 15.78 -10.45
CA HIS A 628 -11.46 16.27 -11.08
C HIS A 628 -11.76 15.47 -12.37
N THR A 629 -13.03 15.35 -12.77
CA THR A 629 -13.48 14.59 -13.95
C THR A 629 -12.73 14.97 -15.24
N ASP A 630 -12.40 16.25 -15.41
CA ASP A 630 -11.61 16.73 -16.55
C ASP A 630 -10.18 16.16 -16.59
N ASP A 631 -9.58 15.93 -15.42
CA ASP A 631 -8.25 15.33 -15.29
C ASP A 631 -8.31 13.81 -15.42
N ILE A 632 -9.40 13.17 -14.98
CA ILE A 632 -9.69 11.75 -15.28
C ILE A 632 -9.71 11.54 -16.81
N LYS A 633 -10.34 12.44 -17.57
CA LYS A 633 -10.34 12.37 -19.04
C LYS A 633 -8.92 12.38 -19.62
N LYS A 634 -8.03 13.24 -19.12
CA LYS A 634 -6.62 13.30 -19.55
C LYS A 634 -5.87 12.02 -19.16
N LEU A 635 -6.06 11.55 -17.93
CA LEU A 635 -5.47 10.30 -17.46
C LEU A 635 -5.90 9.11 -18.34
N LEU A 636 -7.19 8.97 -18.64
CA LEU A 636 -7.70 7.92 -19.51
C LEU A 636 -7.08 7.97 -20.91
N SER A 637 -6.87 9.16 -21.47
CA SER A 637 -6.18 9.29 -22.77
C SER A 637 -4.74 8.75 -22.73
N VAL A 638 -4.05 8.95 -21.61
CA VAL A 638 -2.70 8.44 -21.38
C VAL A 638 -2.69 6.92 -21.20
N LEU A 639 -3.62 6.38 -20.42
CA LEU A 639 -3.75 4.94 -20.20
C LEU A 639 -4.11 4.21 -21.49
N ASN A 640 -5.01 4.77 -22.30
CA ASN A 640 -5.35 4.23 -23.62
C ASN A 640 -4.14 4.23 -24.56
N THR A 641 -3.30 5.26 -24.54
CA THR A 641 -2.05 5.28 -25.32
C THR A 641 -1.12 4.11 -24.96
N LEU A 642 -1.08 3.71 -23.68
CA LEU A 642 -0.32 2.53 -23.25
C LEU A 642 -0.91 1.23 -23.81
N VAL A 643 -2.23 1.12 -23.85
CA VAL A 643 -2.94 -0.05 -24.41
C VAL A 643 -2.77 -0.13 -25.93
N GLU A 644 -2.89 0.99 -26.64
CA GLU A 644 -2.68 1.09 -28.09
C GLU A 644 -1.27 0.67 -28.54
N THR A 645 -0.27 0.85 -27.66
CA THR A 645 1.10 0.37 -27.91
C THR A 645 1.29 -1.13 -27.61
N GLY A 646 0.21 -1.85 -27.34
CA GLY A 646 0.15 -3.30 -27.10
C GLY A 646 0.28 -3.72 -25.63
N ASN A 647 0.49 -2.77 -24.71
CA ASN A 647 0.63 -3.08 -23.29
C ASN A 647 -0.72 -3.40 -22.64
N THR A 648 -0.68 -3.98 -21.45
CA THR A 648 -1.89 -4.23 -20.65
C THR A 648 -1.91 -3.25 -19.49
N VAL A 649 -3.06 -2.62 -19.24
CA VAL A 649 -3.25 -1.71 -18.12
C VAL A 649 -4.34 -2.29 -17.22
N ILE A 650 -4.02 -2.56 -15.97
CA ILE A 650 -4.92 -3.07 -14.94
C ILE A 650 -5.10 -1.98 -13.89
N VAL A 651 -6.33 -1.56 -13.66
CA VAL A 651 -6.66 -0.55 -12.64
C VAL A 651 -7.58 -1.14 -11.59
N ILE A 652 -7.31 -0.85 -10.32
CA ILE A 652 -8.30 -1.03 -9.25
C ILE A 652 -9.06 0.28 -9.17
N GLU A 653 -10.37 0.25 -9.43
CA GLU A 653 -11.17 1.48 -9.46
C GLU A 653 -12.60 1.31 -8.97
N HIS A 654 -13.09 2.42 -8.45
CA HIS A 654 -14.47 2.62 -8.04
C HIS A 654 -15.16 3.65 -8.92
N ASN A 655 -14.42 4.56 -9.58
CA ASN A 655 -14.98 5.63 -10.39
C ASN A 655 -15.67 5.11 -11.66
N LEU A 656 -16.96 5.46 -11.83
CA LEU A 656 -17.78 4.98 -12.95
C LEU A 656 -17.27 5.44 -14.33
N ASP A 657 -16.65 6.62 -14.43
CA ASP A 657 -16.11 7.10 -15.70
C ASP A 657 -14.90 6.28 -16.16
N VAL A 658 -14.11 5.75 -15.23
CA VAL A 658 -13.03 4.81 -15.56
C VAL A 658 -13.58 3.43 -15.89
N ILE A 659 -14.50 2.93 -15.07
CA ILE A 659 -15.10 1.61 -15.23
C ILE A 659 -15.81 1.49 -16.59
N LYS A 660 -16.61 2.49 -16.98
CA LYS A 660 -17.32 2.48 -18.28
C LYS A 660 -16.39 2.57 -19.49
N THR A 661 -15.17 3.10 -19.30
CA THR A 661 -14.14 3.22 -20.34
C THR A 661 -13.31 1.94 -20.48
N ALA A 662 -13.33 1.04 -19.49
CA ALA A 662 -12.57 -0.22 -19.52
C ALA A 662 -13.01 -1.15 -20.64
N ASP A 663 -12.06 -1.90 -21.20
CA ASP A 663 -12.34 -2.94 -22.19
C ASP A 663 -12.86 -4.22 -21.52
N TYR A 664 -12.38 -4.50 -20.30
CA TYR A 664 -12.71 -5.68 -19.53
C TYR A 664 -12.80 -5.34 -18.05
N ILE A 665 -13.77 -5.93 -17.36
CA ILE A 665 -14.01 -5.76 -15.93
C ILE A 665 -13.95 -7.10 -15.22
N ILE A 666 -13.38 -7.11 -14.02
CA ILE A 666 -13.49 -8.19 -13.04
C ILE A 666 -14.14 -7.59 -11.79
N ASP A 667 -15.37 -7.98 -11.49
CA ASP A 667 -16.15 -7.48 -10.34
C ASP A 667 -16.07 -8.47 -9.17
N LEU A 668 -15.55 -8.00 -8.03
CA LEU A 668 -15.38 -8.80 -6.81
C LEU A 668 -16.43 -8.47 -5.75
N GLY A 669 -16.95 -9.49 -5.09
CA GLY A 669 -17.98 -9.34 -4.08
C GLY A 669 -18.52 -10.70 -3.60
N PRO A 670 -19.84 -10.83 -3.36
CA PRO A 670 -20.88 -9.79 -3.46
C PRO A 670 -20.74 -8.70 -2.39
N GLU A 671 -20.21 -9.04 -1.21
CA GLU A 671 -19.98 -8.11 -0.11
C GLU A 671 -18.48 -7.95 0.21
N GLY A 672 -18.16 -7.20 1.27
CA GLY A 672 -16.81 -7.06 1.81
C GLY A 672 -16.52 -8.06 2.95
N GLY A 673 -15.24 -8.34 3.22
CA GLY A 673 -14.84 -9.20 4.33
C GLY A 673 -15.17 -10.67 4.07
N ASP A 674 -15.68 -11.37 5.08
CA ASP A 674 -15.93 -12.82 5.02
C ASP A 674 -16.96 -13.23 3.96
N GLU A 675 -17.91 -12.34 3.66
CA GLU A 675 -18.98 -12.52 2.66
C GLU A 675 -18.54 -12.10 1.24
N GLY A 676 -17.30 -11.63 1.10
CA GLY A 676 -16.67 -11.30 -0.17
C GLY A 676 -15.70 -12.35 -0.68
N GLY A 677 -14.82 -11.94 -1.59
CA GLY A 677 -13.74 -12.77 -2.13
C GLY A 677 -14.16 -13.70 -3.27
N TYR A 678 -15.34 -13.49 -3.85
CA TYR A 678 -15.81 -14.16 -5.06
C TYR A 678 -15.74 -13.23 -6.27
N ILE A 679 -15.63 -13.81 -7.47
CA ILE A 679 -15.87 -13.08 -8.72
C ILE A 679 -17.38 -13.14 -8.98
N VAL A 680 -18.05 -12.00 -8.87
CA VAL A 680 -19.50 -11.86 -9.10
C VAL A 680 -19.81 -11.85 -10.59
N ALA A 681 -19.00 -11.10 -11.34
CA ALA A 681 -19.12 -10.96 -12.77
C ALA A 681 -17.76 -10.62 -13.39
N HIS A 682 -17.57 -10.99 -14.65
CA HIS A 682 -16.41 -10.57 -15.43
C HIS A 682 -16.79 -10.50 -16.91
N GLY A 683 -16.22 -9.55 -17.66
CA GLY A 683 -16.66 -9.29 -19.03
C GLY A 683 -16.50 -7.83 -19.45
N THR A 684 -17.11 -7.44 -20.55
CA THR A 684 -17.26 -6.03 -20.95
C THR A 684 -18.18 -5.27 -19.97
N PRO A 685 -18.07 -3.93 -19.87
CA PRO A 685 -19.02 -3.11 -19.11
C PRO A 685 -20.49 -3.45 -19.35
N GLU A 686 -20.87 -3.71 -20.60
CA GLU A 686 -22.23 -4.08 -20.97
C GLU A 686 -22.63 -5.46 -20.42
N GLU A 687 -21.71 -6.43 -20.39
CA GLU A 687 -21.93 -7.75 -19.79
C GLU A 687 -22.03 -7.68 -18.26
N ILE A 688 -21.28 -6.77 -17.60
CA ILE A 688 -21.41 -6.55 -16.16
C ILE A 688 -22.78 -5.98 -15.80
N VAL A 689 -23.31 -5.03 -16.59
CA VAL A 689 -24.66 -4.47 -16.39
C VAL A 689 -25.76 -5.53 -16.52
N ALA A 690 -25.57 -6.54 -17.37
CA ALA A 690 -26.52 -7.63 -17.52
C ALA A 690 -26.61 -8.53 -16.26
N ASN A 691 -25.59 -8.53 -15.40
CA ASN A 691 -25.56 -9.33 -14.18
C ASN A 691 -26.23 -8.60 -13.01
N LYS A 692 -27.37 -9.12 -12.55
CA LYS A 692 -28.18 -8.53 -11.46
C LYS A 692 -27.54 -8.65 -10.07
N GLU A 693 -26.59 -9.57 -9.88
CA GLU A 693 -25.88 -9.75 -8.62
C GLU A 693 -24.73 -8.75 -8.46
N SER A 694 -24.30 -8.11 -9.56
CA SER A 694 -23.25 -7.10 -9.55
C SER A 694 -23.79 -5.75 -9.09
N TYR A 695 -23.35 -5.30 -7.90
CA TYR A 695 -23.57 -3.92 -7.48
C TYR A 695 -22.96 -2.94 -8.47
N THR A 696 -21.77 -3.24 -8.99
CA THR A 696 -21.11 -2.41 -10.00
C THR A 696 -22.00 -2.27 -11.24
N GLY A 697 -22.56 -3.38 -11.75
CA GLY A 697 -23.49 -3.38 -12.88
C GLY A 697 -24.72 -2.50 -12.65
N HIS A 698 -25.29 -2.52 -11.45
CA HIS A 698 -26.45 -1.69 -11.09
C HIS A 698 -26.16 -0.17 -11.21
N PHE A 699 -24.98 0.28 -10.77
CA PHE A 699 -24.59 1.69 -10.88
C PHE A 699 -24.11 2.05 -12.30
N LEU A 700 -23.39 1.12 -12.94
CA LEU A 700 -22.83 1.30 -14.29
C LEU A 700 -23.93 1.45 -15.35
N GLN A 701 -25.10 0.84 -15.14
CA GLN A 701 -26.27 1.00 -16.02
C GLN A 701 -26.70 2.46 -16.22
N LYS A 702 -26.45 3.34 -15.24
CA LYS A 702 -26.87 4.75 -15.30
C LYS A 702 -25.97 5.61 -16.18
N VAL A 703 -24.77 5.13 -16.52
CA VAL A 703 -23.73 5.92 -17.19
C VAL A 703 -23.26 5.33 -18.53
N LEU A 704 -23.78 4.15 -18.91
CA LEU A 704 -23.53 3.49 -20.19
C LEU A 704 -24.54 3.87 -21.28
#